data_AF-A0A7X2XH93-F1
#
_entry.id   AF-A0A7X2XH93-F1
#
_cell.length_a   1.000
_cell.length_b   1.000
_cell.length_c   1.000
_cell.angle_alpha   90.00
_cell.angle_beta   90.00
_cell.angle_gamma   90.00
#
_symmetry.space_group_name_H-M   'P 1'
#
loop_
_entity.id
_entity.type
_entity.pdbx_description
1 polymer ?
#
loop_
_entity_poly.entity_id
_entity_poly.type
_entity_poly.pdbx_seq_one_letter_code
_entity_poly.pdbx_strand_id
1 'polypeptide(L)'
;MKIYIYDIEVFAHDWFVVFSDIDEKEIAVFHNDNVGLKRFMLRQGLIFGGFNNKHYDDWVTQSMLTGADPETVKAHNDFIIMQKGNGWEFPFVQYQKKLFKSFDLRDDIADKGLSLKAIEGNLCQPIVESSIDFNINRKLTKSEAEEVIFYCKTDVSNTVKLYHKRKSYLDGKIAVGRLKGIDETVSLSLTNPKLTATFLDAKRADYNDEFDYEPPDELVLKKYLEPLNFFRHIDYNQKLECDIAGIPHVYGWGGIHGAKENYFDQSTDEMKIVDIDVGSYYPSMMLEYGYISRSIPSAEGYANVYNTRIKAKHEGDDETAGALKLVLNSTYGAMKNQYNPLYDPRGANHICITGQLLLTDLIEKLETVEGFSLIQSNTDGLMIKFPVENEKIINGIVEEWESRTRLNMEYTEIHRIMQKDVNNYIVQVGATYLIRDGIKTFTKEDKRKINTKGGYVSLWQGGNFKNNSLIIVQKAVVEYFMNSVPVEDTINNADNIFDFQMICKTGGTFQNTVWAVSDDNITVQRVNRVYAVTDKKYGLIYKVKAGRLHKMPDVPEHCFVDNTNCLKLSDLDRSFYIDLAKKRIADFLGKTKKTKKNRKEVEKMATTRTEDYSNMNVYQKLLAVRLEFANANIKKSGINRFAEYKYFELSDIVPTANELFAKYKCLFVCAFDKGFANGILYNTDKPDECICFGFEMKQLAIISAEGKRKMNEMQALGSEITYARRYLYQLVLDIVENDSIEPTIGADADKEVEKPKAGRKPPATAADRKQAVEELTGAGDKEVECTKTQITAIKNGLKKLRETEGDYESYITETVGKIKAGMTKKAADTLLIEIGEKIAKAGV
;
A
#
# COMPACT_ATOMS: atom_id res chain seq x y z
N MET A 1 -14.87 -2.86 -38.47
CA MET A 1 -14.53 -1.86 -37.42
C MET A 1 -13.12 -1.36 -37.68
N LYS A 2 -12.86 -0.04 -37.71
CA LYS A 2 -11.50 0.53 -37.82
C LYS A 2 -11.09 1.12 -36.47
N ILE A 3 -9.93 0.72 -35.97
CA ILE A 3 -9.39 1.14 -34.67
C ILE A 3 -8.34 2.22 -34.88
N TYR A 4 -8.44 3.30 -34.10
CA TYR A 4 -7.35 4.26 -33.92
C TYR A 4 -6.90 4.29 -32.47
N ILE A 5 -5.60 4.34 -32.26
CA ILE A 5 -4.99 4.65 -30.97
C ILE A 5 -4.75 6.16 -30.91
N TYR A 6 -5.02 6.79 -29.77
CA TYR A 6 -4.87 8.23 -29.62
C TYR A 6 -4.39 8.62 -28.22
N ASP A 7 -3.87 9.84 -28.15
CA ASP A 7 -3.38 10.52 -26.96
C ASP A 7 -3.56 12.04 -27.13
N ILE A 8 -3.60 12.78 -26.02
CA ILE A 8 -3.81 14.25 -26.03
C ILE A 8 -2.78 15.00 -25.20
N GLU A 9 -2.50 16.24 -25.60
CA GLU A 9 -1.69 17.17 -24.81
C GLU A 9 -2.43 18.49 -24.62
N VAL A 10 -2.36 19.07 -23.41
CA VAL A 10 -3.14 20.27 -23.05
C VAL A 10 -2.27 21.30 -22.34
N PHE A 11 -2.23 22.51 -22.89
CA PHE A 11 -1.56 23.71 -22.40
C PHE A 11 -2.59 24.82 -22.17
N ALA A 12 -2.16 25.98 -21.65
CA ALA A 12 -3.07 27.09 -21.34
C ALA A 12 -3.88 27.60 -22.56
N HIS A 13 -3.25 27.65 -23.74
CA HIS A 13 -3.85 28.19 -24.97
C HIS A 13 -3.75 27.24 -26.18
N ASP A 14 -3.27 26.02 -25.96
CA ASP A 14 -3.03 25.05 -27.01
C ASP A 14 -3.44 23.66 -26.53
N TRP A 15 -4.09 22.90 -27.38
CA TRP A 15 -4.30 21.47 -27.18
C TRP A 15 -4.00 20.71 -28.46
N PHE A 16 -3.59 19.45 -28.29
CA PHE A 16 -3.25 18.54 -29.37
C PHE A 16 -3.99 17.23 -29.20
N VAL A 17 -4.42 16.64 -30.32
CA VAL A 17 -4.90 15.27 -30.36
C VAL A 17 -4.20 14.56 -31.51
N VAL A 18 -3.50 13.47 -31.20
CA VAL A 18 -2.80 12.65 -32.21
C VAL A 18 -3.48 11.30 -32.28
N PHE A 19 -3.75 10.84 -33.49
CA PHE A 19 -4.29 9.52 -33.79
C PHE A 19 -3.31 8.74 -34.66
N SER A 20 -3.24 7.43 -34.45
CA SER A 20 -2.64 6.47 -35.38
C SER A 20 -3.58 5.29 -35.58
N ASP A 21 -3.71 4.77 -36.79
CA ASP A 21 -4.25 3.42 -36.94
C ASP A 21 -3.27 2.39 -36.35
N ILE A 22 -3.75 1.16 -36.13
CA ILE A 22 -2.97 0.10 -35.45
C ILE A 22 -1.77 -0.42 -36.26
N ASP A 23 -1.72 -0.10 -37.55
CA ASP A 23 -0.61 -0.43 -38.46
C ASP A 23 0.36 0.75 -38.64
N GLU A 24 0.11 1.89 -38.01
CA GLU A 24 0.91 3.13 -38.12
C GLU A 24 1.04 3.66 -39.56
N LYS A 25 0.05 3.38 -40.42
CA LYS A 25 -0.01 3.83 -41.82
C LYS A 25 -0.71 5.19 -41.96
N GLU A 26 -1.60 5.52 -41.03
CA GLU A 26 -2.36 6.76 -41.03
C GLU A 26 -2.20 7.47 -39.69
N ILE A 27 -1.55 8.64 -39.71
CA ILE A 27 -1.42 9.51 -38.54
C ILE A 27 -2.20 10.80 -38.80
N ALA A 28 -3.11 11.14 -37.90
CA ALA A 28 -3.85 12.40 -37.91
C ALA A 28 -3.48 13.24 -36.70
N VAL A 29 -3.29 14.55 -36.90
CA VAL A 29 -2.93 15.50 -35.84
C VAL A 29 -3.88 16.69 -35.90
N PHE A 30 -4.47 17.04 -34.76
CA PHE A 30 -5.31 18.21 -34.61
C PHE A 30 -4.71 19.13 -33.55
N HIS A 31 -4.59 20.41 -33.85
CA HIS A 31 -4.10 21.45 -32.95
C HIS A 31 -5.11 22.60 -32.96
N ASN A 32 -5.82 22.82 -31.85
CA ASN A 32 -6.85 23.85 -31.73
C ASN A 32 -7.91 23.83 -32.86
N ASP A 33 -8.19 22.67 -33.45
CA ASP A 33 -9.15 22.48 -34.55
C ASP A 33 -10.34 21.62 -34.13
N ASN A 34 -11.29 22.20 -33.39
CA ASN A 34 -12.49 21.50 -32.93
C ASN A 34 -13.31 20.93 -34.10
N VAL A 35 -13.36 21.64 -35.23
CA VAL A 35 -14.20 21.27 -36.39
C VAL A 35 -13.62 20.06 -37.11
N GLY A 36 -12.31 20.08 -37.39
CA GLY A 36 -11.61 18.95 -38.01
C GLY A 36 -11.64 17.71 -37.10
N LEU A 37 -11.35 17.89 -35.81
CA LEU A 37 -11.40 16.79 -34.83
C LEU A 37 -12.78 16.14 -34.78
N LYS A 38 -13.84 16.95 -34.72
CA LYS A 38 -15.23 16.47 -34.72
C LYS A 38 -15.61 15.75 -36.00
N ARG A 39 -15.23 16.29 -37.17
CA ARG A 39 -15.46 15.65 -38.47
C ARG A 39 -14.75 14.30 -38.56
N PHE A 40 -13.55 14.17 -37.99
CA PHE A 40 -12.79 12.93 -38.00
C PHE A 40 -13.37 11.87 -37.06
N MET A 41 -13.59 12.23 -35.79
CA MET A 41 -13.99 11.27 -34.75
C MET A 41 -15.42 10.75 -34.90
N LEU A 42 -16.33 11.54 -35.50
CA LEU A 42 -17.74 11.15 -35.67
C LEU A 42 -18.01 10.38 -36.98
N ARG A 43 -16.96 9.97 -37.72
CA ARG A 43 -17.12 9.06 -38.86
C ARG A 43 -17.63 7.70 -38.40
N GLN A 44 -18.55 7.11 -39.17
CA GLN A 44 -19.11 5.81 -38.85
C GLN A 44 -18.04 4.70 -38.91
N GLY A 45 -18.19 3.70 -38.03
CA GLY A 45 -17.33 2.50 -38.02
C GLY A 45 -15.98 2.67 -37.31
N LEU A 46 -15.72 3.82 -36.68
CA LEU A 46 -14.51 4.08 -35.89
C LEU A 46 -14.69 3.73 -34.41
N ILE A 47 -13.60 3.25 -33.80
CA ILE A 47 -13.45 3.08 -32.36
C ILE A 47 -12.05 3.57 -31.94
N PHE A 48 -11.97 4.18 -30.76
CA PHE A 48 -10.75 4.80 -30.26
C PHE A 48 -10.18 4.05 -29.06
N GLY A 49 -8.90 3.72 -29.08
CA GLY A 49 -8.17 3.16 -27.95
C GLY A 49 -7.13 4.14 -27.42
N GLY A 50 -6.84 4.11 -26.13
CA GLY A 50 -5.75 4.87 -25.55
C GLY A 50 -5.21 4.18 -24.30
N PHE A 51 -4.37 4.87 -23.53
CA PHE A 51 -3.90 4.39 -22.24
C PHE A 51 -4.37 5.33 -21.13
N ASN A 52 -5.27 4.84 -20.26
CA ASN A 52 -5.97 5.65 -19.26
C ASN A 52 -6.96 6.68 -19.84
N ASN A 53 -7.33 6.54 -21.11
CA ASN A 53 -8.20 7.48 -21.81
C ASN A 53 -9.61 7.58 -21.21
N LYS A 54 -10.16 6.50 -20.63
CA LYS A 54 -11.52 6.56 -20.03
C LYS A 54 -11.62 7.49 -18.83
N HIS A 55 -10.52 7.67 -18.13
CA HIS A 55 -10.47 8.54 -16.96
C HIS A 55 -10.14 9.99 -17.33
N TYR A 56 -9.32 10.19 -18.37
CA TYR A 56 -8.77 11.50 -18.73
C TYR A 56 -9.15 11.91 -20.16
N ASP A 57 -8.47 11.35 -21.17
CA ASP A 57 -8.51 11.83 -22.56
C ASP A 57 -9.92 11.87 -23.14
N ASP A 58 -10.74 10.87 -22.84
CA ASP A 58 -12.09 10.73 -23.35
C ASP A 58 -12.95 11.96 -23.02
N TRP A 59 -12.82 12.48 -21.78
CA TRP A 59 -13.63 13.59 -21.28
C TRP A 59 -13.08 14.95 -21.70
N VAL A 60 -11.77 15.11 -21.72
CA VAL A 60 -11.16 16.34 -22.23
C VAL A 60 -11.42 16.47 -23.73
N THR A 61 -11.31 15.37 -24.49
CA THR A 61 -11.68 15.32 -25.91
C THR A 61 -13.17 15.60 -26.11
N GLN A 62 -14.06 15.13 -25.22
CA GLN A 62 -15.47 15.47 -25.26
C GLN A 62 -15.68 17.00 -25.23
N SER A 63 -14.97 17.74 -24.36
CA SER A 63 -15.00 19.21 -24.36
C SER A 63 -14.62 19.79 -25.73
N MET A 64 -13.53 19.31 -26.33
CA MET A 64 -13.07 19.74 -27.66
C MET A 64 -14.16 19.49 -28.73
N LEU A 65 -14.79 18.30 -28.74
CA LEU A 65 -15.86 17.93 -29.68
C LEU A 65 -17.15 18.75 -29.52
N THR A 66 -17.36 19.29 -28.32
CA THR A 66 -18.51 20.15 -27.99
C THR A 66 -18.24 21.63 -28.18
N GLY A 67 -17.04 22.00 -28.68
CA GLY A 67 -16.72 23.37 -29.09
C GLY A 67 -16.12 24.24 -27.99
N ALA A 68 -15.55 23.64 -26.92
CA ALA A 68 -14.79 24.38 -25.92
C ALA A 68 -13.59 25.12 -26.54
N ASP A 69 -13.32 26.34 -26.07
CA ASP A 69 -12.07 27.05 -26.32
C ASP A 69 -10.89 26.41 -25.55
N PRO A 70 -9.62 26.71 -25.92
CA PRO A 70 -8.45 26.10 -25.27
C PRO A 70 -8.41 26.31 -23.75
N GLU A 71 -8.86 27.46 -23.26
CA GLU A 71 -8.90 27.80 -21.84
C GLU A 71 -9.91 26.91 -21.08
N THR A 72 -11.07 26.67 -21.67
CA THR A 72 -12.07 25.74 -21.11
C THR A 72 -11.57 24.29 -21.14
N VAL A 73 -10.85 23.89 -22.21
CA VAL A 73 -10.19 22.57 -22.28
C VAL A 73 -9.13 22.46 -21.17
N LYS A 74 -8.31 23.48 -20.95
CA LYS A 74 -7.34 23.52 -19.86
C LYS A 74 -8.00 23.46 -18.49
N ALA A 75 -9.11 24.17 -18.29
CA ALA A 75 -9.88 24.11 -17.05
C ALA A 75 -10.42 22.70 -16.77
N HIS A 76 -10.85 21.98 -17.81
CA HIS A 76 -11.24 20.57 -17.68
C HIS A 76 -10.04 19.67 -17.32
N ASN A 77 -8.91 19.83 -18.01
CA ASN A 77 -7.67 19.14 -17.64
C ASN A 77 -7.32 19.36 -16.15
N ASP A 78 -7.34 20.61 -15.69
CA ASP A 78 -6.96 20.95 -14.31
C ASP A 78 -7.97 20.44 -13.28
N PHE A 79 -9.25 20.37 -13.64
CA PHE A 79 -10.26 19.72 -12.80
C PHE A 79 -9.92 18.24 -12.55
N ILE A 80 -9.49 17.51 -13.59
CA ILE A 80 -9.11 16.09 -13.44
C ILE A 80 -7.75 15.96 -12.72
N ILE A 81 -6.73 16.68 -13.19
CA ILE A 81 -5.34 16.47 -12.74
C ILE A 81 -5.05 17.14 -11.41
N MET A 82 -5.48 18.38 -11.20
CA MET A 82 -5.17 19.16 -10.00
C MET A 82 -6.24 18.97 -8.92
N GLN A 83 -7.52 19.05 -9.29
CA GLN A 83 -8.63 18.95 -8.34
C GLN A 83 -9.08 17.51 -8.06
N LYS A 84 -8.54 16.53 -8.82
CA LYS A 84 -8.89 15.10 -8.70
C LYS A 84 -10.38 14.81 -8.91
N GLY A 85 -11.05 15.65 -9.71
CA GLY A 85 -12.44 15.45 -10.11
C GLY A 85 -12.58 14.34 -11.16
N ASN A 86 -13.77 13.74 -11.26
CA ASN A 86 -14.06 12.79 -12.33
C ASN A 86 -14.37 13.54 -13.63
N GLY A 87 -13.73 13.22 -14.76
CA GLY A 87 -13.90 13.99 -16.00
C GLY A 87 -15.35 14.21 -16.46
N TRP A 88 -16.26 13.26 -16.22
CA TRP A 88 -17.67 13.43 -16.57
C TRP A 88 -18.45 14.41 -15.69
N GLU A 89 -17.88 14.85 -14.56
CA GLU A 89 -18.48 15.80 -13.62
C GLU A 89 -18.11 17.25 -13.95
N PHE A 90 -17.22 17.49 -14.90
CA PHE A 90 -16.82 18.83 -15.28
C PHE A 90 -18.02 19.61 -15.86
N PRO A 91 -18.35 20.82 -15.35
CA PRO A 91 -19.60 21.52 -15.68
C PRO A 91 -19.91 21.68 -17.18
N PHE A 92 -18.88 21.82 -18.03
CA PHE A 92 -19.07 22.01 -19.47
C PHE A 92 -19.62 20.77 -20.19
N VAL A 93 -19.30 19.56 -19.69
CA VAL A 93 -19.70 18.27 -20.29
C VAL A 93 -20.63 17.46 -19.41
N GLN A 94 -20.88 17.92 -18.18
CA GLN A 94 -21.76 17.24 -17.23
C GLN A 94 -23.14 16.99 -17.85
N TYR A 95 -23.69 15.80 -17.58
CA TYR A 95 -24.98 15.34 -18.11
C TYR A 95 -25.03 15.12 -19.63
N GLN A 96 -23.92 15.27 -20.35
CA GLN A 96 -23.85 14.95 -21.78
C GLN A 96 -23.46 13.49 -22.00
N LYS A 97 -24.06 12.87 -23.03
CA LYS A 97 -23.62 11.56 -23.49
C LYS A 97 -22.31 11.71 -24.25
N LYS A 98 -21.40 10.77 -24.00
CA LYS A 98 -20.17 10.65 -24.77
C LYS A 98 -20.48 10.45 -26.26
N LEU A 99 -19.82 11.23 -27.13
CA LEU A 99 -20.13 11.28 -28.56
C LEU A 99 -19.48 10.17 -29.40
N PHE A 100 -18.51 9.44 -28.83
CA PHE A 100 -17.71 8.45 -29.56
C PHE A 100 -17.49 7.20 -28.72
N LYS A 101 -17.16 6.09 -29.40
CA LYS A 101 -16.89 4.79 -28.78
C LYS A 101 -15.39 4.66 -28.49
N SER A 102 -15.04 4.24 -27.29
CA SER A 102 -13.64 3.96 -26.94
C SER A 102 -13.46 2.71 -26.07
N PHE A 103 -12.22 2.23 -26.03
CA PHE A 103 -11.73 1.26 -25.05
C PHE A 103 -10.42 1.79 -24.45
N ASP A 104 -9.96 1.15 -23.38
CA ASP A 104 -8.78 1.60 -22.63
C ASP A 104 -7.80 0.44 -22.44
N LEU A 105 -6.55 0.62 -22.85
CA LEU A 105 -5.48 -0.36 -22.71
C LEU A 105 -4.91 -0.43 -21.29
N ARG A 106 -5.38 0.40 -20.37
CA ARG A 106 -5.12 0.31 -18.93
C ARG A 106 -6.11 -0.60 -18.21
N ASP A 107 -7.28 -0.87 -18.80
CA ASP A 107 -8.29 -1.72 -18.17
C ASP A 107 -7.72 -3.09 -17.77
N ASP A 108 -8.11 -3.57 -16.59
CA ASP A 108 -7.72 -4.86 -16.02
C ASP A 108 -6.19 -5.06 -15.79
N ILE A 109 -5.39 -3.98 -15.82
CA ILE A 109 -4.02 -4.01 -15.27
C ILE A 109 -4.10 -3.89 -13.75
N ALA A 110 -3.65 -4.93 -13.04
CA ALA A 110 -3.71 -4.99 -11.57
C ALA A 110 -2.87 -3.89 -10.88
N ASP A 111 -1.67 -3.60 -11.42
CA ASP A 111 -0.83 -2.51 -10.91
C ASP A 111 -1.35 -1.15 -11.41
N LYS A 112 -2.12 -0.47 -10.56
CA LYS A 112 -2.62 0.88 -10.83
C LYS A 112 -1.49 1.91 -10.99
N GLY A 113 -0.29 1.62 -10.47
CA GLY A 113 0.90 2.44 -10.54
C GLY A 113 1.70 2.29 -11.83
N LEU A 114 1.39 1.32 -12.71
CA LEU A 114 2.06 1.15 -13.99
C LEU A 114 1.67 2.28 -14.95
N SER A 115 2.65 3.10 -15.36
CA SER A 115 2.47 4.20 -16.33
C SER A 115 2.94 3.78 -17.72
N LEU A 116 2.48 4.50 -18.76
CA LEU A 116 2.94 4.28 -20.14
C LEU A 116 4.47 4.33 -20.24
N LYS A 117 5.13 5.31 -19.62
CA LYS A 117 6.61 5.41 -19.57
C LYS A 117 7.31 4.18 -18.95
N ALA A 118 6.68 3.54 -17.97
CA ALA A 118 7.21 2.29 -17.41
C ALA A 118 7.01 1.12 -18.38
N ILE A 119 5.86 1.09 -19.08
CA ILE A 119 5.59 0.13 -20.14
C ILE A 119 6.58 0.29 -21.30
N GLU A 120 6.89 1.52 -21.73
CA GLU A 120 7.90 1.81 -22.76
C GLU A 120 9.26 1.22 -22.38
N GLY A 121 9.72 1.51 -21.16
CA GLY A 121 10.93 0.93 -20.59
C GLY A 121 10.89 -0.61 -20.62
N ASN A 122 9.80 -1.20 -20.14
CA ASN A 122 9.59 -2.64 -20.12
C ASN A 122 9.50 -3.28 -21.52
N LEU A 123 9.06 -2.53 -22.54
CA LEU A 123 9.04 -2.95 -23.95
C LEU A 123 10.37 -2.67 -24.66
N CYS A 124 11.42 -2.33 -23.91
CA CYS A 124 12.75 -2.01 -24.42
C CYS A 124 12.74 -0.80 -25.39
N GLN A 125 11.73 0.06 -25.32
CA GLN A 125 11.65 1.28 -26.10
C GLN A 125 12.39 2.42 -25.40
N PRO A 126 12.83 3.44 -26.14
CA PRO A 126 13.24 4.70 -25.52
C PRO A 126 12.12 5.25 -24.62
N ILE A 127 12.50 5.81 -23.48
CA ILE A 127 11.58 6.46 -22.55
C ILE A 127 11.67 7.96 -22.83
N VAL A 128 10.56 8.52 -23.33
CA VAL A 128 10.51 9.91 -23.76
C VAL A 128 9.50 10.65 -22.88
N GLU A 129 9.91 11.76 -22.28
CA GLU A 129 9.02 12.72 -21.60
C GLU A 129 9.11 14.07 -22.32
N SER A 130 8.04 14.87 -22.29
CA SER A 130 8.02 16.20 -22.89
C SER A 130 9.11 17.08 -22.26
N SER A 131 9.87 17.82 -23.09
CA SER A 131 10.77 18.86 -22.59
C SER A 131 10.07 20.20 -22.38
N ILE A 132 8.86 20.35 -22.94
CA ILE A 132 8.00 21.53 -22.79
C ILE A 132 7.15 21.40 -21.52
N ASP A 133 7.22 22.40 -20.64
CA ASP A 133 6.44 22.46 -19.40
C ASP A 133 4.95 22.72 -19.69
N PHE A 134 4.08 21.80 -19.24
CA PHE A 134 2.62 21.90 -19.36
C PHE A 134 2.01 23.11 -18.63
N ASN A 135 2.77 23.77 -17.75
CA ASN A 135 2.32 24.96 -17.00
C ASN A 135 2.61 26.28 -17.70
N ILE A 136 3.13 26.27 -18.93
CA ILE A 136 3.33 27.49 -19.72
C ILE A 136 1.98 28.22 -19.88
N ASN A 137 1.91 29.45 -19.35
CA ASN A 137 0.72 30.30 -19.36
C ASN A 137 0.70 31.30 -20.53
N ARG A 138 1.23 30.87 -21.69
CA ARG A 138 1.21 31.61 -22.96
C ARG A 138 1.01 30.62 -24.10
N LYS A 139 0.68 31.12 -25.29
CA LYS A 139 0.64 30.29 -26.49
C LYS A 139 2.02 29.69 -26.78
N LEU A 140 2.03 28.44 -27.24
CA LEU A 140 3.24 27.78 -27.70
C LEU A 140 3.78 28.44 -28.97
N THR A 141 5.10 28.54 -29.05
CA THR A 141 5.81 28.85 -30.30
C THR A 141 5.67 27.68 -31.27
N LYS A 142 5.95 27.93 -32.55
CA LYS A 142 5.87 26.89 -33.58
C LYS A 142 6.79 25.70 -33.28
N SER A 143 8.00 25.95 -32.80
CA SER A 143 8.96 24.88 -32.44
C SER A 143 8.49 24.09 -31.22
N GLU A 144 7.97 24.74 -30.19
CA GLU A 144 7.41 24.05 -29.01
C GLU A 144 6.21 23.18 -29.41
N ALA A 145 5.33 23.68 -30.28
CA ALA A 145 4.20 22.90 -30.79
C ALA A 145 4.65 21.68 -31.62
N GLU A 146 5.67 21.82 -32.48
CA GLU A 146 6.24 20.70 -33.24
C GLU A 146 6.87 19.64 -32.34
N GLU A 147 7.53 20.05 -31.26
CA GLU A 147 8.10 19.15 -30.26
C GLU A 147 7.03 18.39 -29.47
N VAL A 148 5.97 19.07 -29.04
CA VAL A 148 4.83 18.44 -28.36
C VAL A 148 4.13 17.43 -29.29
N ILE A 149 3.97 17.77 -30.58
CA ILE A 149 3.43 16.83 -31.57
C ILE A 149 4.33 15.60 -31.71
N PHE A 150 5.65 15.77 -31.71
CA PHE A 150 6.61 14.65 -31.77
C PHE A 150 6.51 13.77 -30.51
N TYR A 151 6.43 14.39 -29.34
CA TYR A 151 6.23 13.69 -28.06
C TYR A 151 4.92 12.86 -28.09
N CYS A 152 3.79 13.49 -28.40
CA CYS A 152 2.49 12.81 -28.44
C CYS A 152 2.44 11.69 -29.51
N LYS A 153 3.09 11.87 -30.67
CA LYS A 153 3.27 10.78 -31.66
C LYS A 153 4.04 9.59 -31.09
N THR A 154 5.03 9.84 -30.25
CA THR A 154 5.80 8.78 -29.59
C THR A 154 4.91 7.99 -28.62
N ASP A 155 4.08 8.68 -27.84
CA ASP A 155 3.14 8.07 -26.89
C ASP A 155 2.07 7.23 -27.61
N VAL A 156 1.52 7.75 -28.72
CA VAL A 156 0.60 7.01 -29.58
C VAL A 156 1.28 5.76 -30.17
N SER A 157 2.49 5.87 -30.71
CA SER A 157 3.23 4.73 -31.25
C SER A 157 3.50 3.65 -30.19
N ASN A 158 3.95 4.05 -29.00
CA ASN A 158 4.17 3.12 -27.89
C ASN A 158 2.86 2.49 -27.40
N THR A 159 1.75 3.22 -27.46
CA THR A 159 0.42 2.70 -27.15
C THR A 159 -0.08 1.72 -28.23
N VAL A 160 0.26 1.91 -29.51
CA VAL A 160 0.03 0.92 -30.57
C VAL A 160 0.83 -0.37 -30.30
N LYS A 161 2.09 -0.27 -29.87
CA LYS A 161 2.87 -1.46 -29.46
C LYS A 161 2.20 -2.18 -28.28
N LEU A 162 1.68 -1.44 -27.30
CA LEU A 162 0.91 -2.02 -26.19
C LEU A 162 -0.38 -2.68 -26.67
N TYR A 163 -1.10 -2.10 -27.62
CA TYR A 163 -2.28 -2.71 -28.24
C TYR A 163 -1.95 -4.10 -28.79
N HIS A 164 -0.87 -4.24 -29.57
CA HIS A 164 -0.44 -5.53 -30.11
C HIS A 164 -0.04 -6.53 -29.02
N LYS A 165 0.65 -6.06 -27.97
CA LYS A 165 0.96 -6.91 -26.79
C LYS A 165 -0.28 -7.35 -26.02
N ARG A 166 -1.37 -6.59 -26.08
CA ARG A 166 -2.65 -6.89 -25.43
C ARG A 166 -3.69 -7.48 -26.38
N LYS A 167 -3.33 -7.83 -27.62
CA LYS A 167 -4.29 -8.29 -28.63
C LYS A 167 -5.12 -9.48 -28.14
N SER A 168 -4.48 -10.50 -27.58
CA SER A 168 -5.18 -11.68 -27.03
C SER A 168 -6.18 -11.32 -25.91
N TYR A 169 -5.87 -10.31 -25.08
CA TYR A 169 -6.82 -9.80 -24.07
C TYR A 169 -8.04 -9.14 -24.73
N LEU A 170 -7.83 -8.34 -25.78
CA LEU A 170 -8.92 -7.66 -26.50
C LEU A 170 -9.78 -8.65 -27.30
N ASP A 171 -9.15 -9.59 -27.99
CA ASP A 171 -9.81 -10.67 -28.74
C ASP A 171 -10.68 -11.51 -27.81
N GLY A 172 -10.18 -11.84 -26.60
CA GLY A 172 -10.96 -12.56 -25.60
C GLY A 172 -12.24 -11.82 -25.17
N LYS A 173 -12.20 -10.49 -25.07
CA LYS A 173 -13.40 -9.68 -24.77
C LYS A 173 -14.40 -9.68 -25.92
N ILE A 174 -13.91 -9.60 -27.15
CA ILE A 174 -14.74 -9.70 -28.36
C ILE A 174 -15.43 -11.07 -28.42
N ALA A 175 -14.69 -12.14 -28.16
CA ALA A 175 -15.23 -13.50 -28.13
C ALA A 175 -16.32 -13.68 -27.07
N VAL A 176 -16.11 -13.17 -25.84
CA VAL A 176 -17.15 -13.16 -24.78
C VAL A 176 -18.39 -12.41 -25.24
N GLY A 177 -18.21 -11.23 -25.85
CA GLY A 177 -19.30 -10.45 -26.40
C GLY A 177 -20.10 -11.21 -27.46
N ARG A 178 -19.41 -11.81 -28.43
CA ARG A 178 -19.99 -12.61 -29.51
C ARG A 178 -20.84 -13.77 -28.98
N LEU A 179 -20.37 -14.50 -27.97
CA LEU A 179 -21.10 -15.62 -27.36
C LEU A 179 -22.44 -15.20 -26.72
N LYS A 180 -22.58 -13.94 -26.30
CA LYS A 180 -23.81 -13.38 -25.72
C LYS A 180 -24.62 -12.55 -26.72
N GLY A 181 -24.07 -12.22 -27.89
CA GLY A 181 -24.66 -11.25 -28.82
C GLY A 181 -24.47 -9.78 -28.41
N ILE A 182 -23.46 -9.48 -27.58
CA ILE A 182 -23.07 -8.11 -27.23
C ILE A 182 -22.19 -7.54 -28.35
N ASP A 183 -22.49 -6.33 -28.81
CA ASP A 183 -21.69 -5.62 -29.81
C ASP A 183 -20.20 -5.54 -29.41
N GLU A 184 -19.30 -5.76 -30.38
CA GLU A 184 -17.85 -5.84 -30.12
C GLU A 184 -17.30 -4.54 -29.52
N THR A 185 -17.83 -3.38 -29.95
CA THR A 185 -17.40 -2.07 -29.43
C THR A 185 -17.82 -1.86 -27.98
N VAL A 186 -19.00 -2.38 -27.60
CA VAL A 186 -19.45 -2.37 -26.20
C VAL A 186 -18.57 -3.31 -25.38
N SER A 187 -18.31 -4.51 -25.89
CA SER A 187 -17.49 -5.51 -25.20
C SER A 187 -16.08 -5.00 -24.90
N LEU A 188 -15.45 -4.32 -25.86
CA LEU A 188 -14.14 -3.68 -25.68
C LEU A 188 -14.18 -2.52 -24.66
N SER A 189 -15.29 -1.79 -24.59
CA SER A 189 -15.47 -0.65 -23.68
C SER A 189 -15.68 -1.04 -22.20
N LEU A 190 -15.99 -2.29 -21.90
CA LEU A 190 -16.23 -2.75 -20.51
C LEU A 190 -14.95 -3.38 -19.91
N THR A 191 -14.70 -3.22 -18.62
CA THR A 191 -13.68 -4.03 -17.93
C THR A 191 -14.13 -5.50 -17.88
N ASN A 192 -13.21 -6.45 -17.70
CA ASN A 192 -13.56 -7.88 -17.61
C ASN A 192 -14.67 -8.16 -16.57
N PRO A 193 -14.65 -7.57 -15.35
CA PRO A 193 -15.76 -7.71 -14.40
C PRO A 193 -17.09 -7.13 -14.90
N LYS A 194 -17.08 -6.00 -15.60
CA LYS A 194 -18.33 -5.39 -16.14
C LYS A 194 -18.87 -6.19 -17.32
N LEU A 195 -17.98 -6.70 -18.17
CA LEU A 195 -18.35 -7.58 -19.28
C LEU A 195 -18.95 -8.89 -18.75
N THR A 196 -18.34 -9.46 -17.70
CA THR A 196 -18.85 -10.66 -17.02
C THR A 196 -20.24 -10.43 -16.42
N ALA A 197 -20.45 -9.30 -15.73
CA ALA A 197 -21.76 -8.92 -15.21
C ALA A 197 -22.81 -8.77 -16.31
N THR A 198 -22.43 -8.16 -17.44
CA THR A 198 -23.31 -8.01 -18.61
C THR A 198 -23.61 -9.37 -19.24
N PHE A 199 -22.63 -10.26 -19.34
CA PHE A 199 -22.78 -11.61 -19.88
C PHE A 199 -23.77 -12.44 -19.07
N LEU A 200 -23.71 -12.33 -17.73
CA LEU A 200 -24.57 -13.03 -16.78
C LEU A 200 -25.90 -12.31 -16.49
N ASP A 201 -26.23 -11.26 -17.23
CA ASP A 201 -27.44 -10.44 -17.07
C ASP A 201 -27.63 -9.90 -15.63
N ALA A 202 -26.51 -9.63 -14.95
CA ALA A 202 -26.51 -9.22 -13.55
C ALA A 202 -27.13 -7.83 -13.37
N LYS A 203 -27.95 -7.68 -12.33
CA LYS A 203 -28.56 -6.40 -11.94
C LYS A 203 -28.18 -6.11 -10.50
N ARG A 204 -27.65 -4.90 -10.27
CA ARG A 204 -27.25 -4.49 -8.93
C ARG A 204 -28.43 -4.57 -7.96
N ALA A 205 -28.20 -5.23 -6.83
CA ALA A 205 -29.04 -5.23 -5.65
C ALA A 205 -28.17 -4.92 -4.42
N ASP A 206 -28.82 -4.56 -3.32
CA ASP A 206 -28.15 -4.32 -2.03
C ASP A 206 -28.52 -5.44 -1.05
N TYR A 207 -27.50 -5.93 -0.35
CA TYR A 207 -27.60 -7.01 0.62
C TYR A 207 -26.97 -6.55 1.95
N ASN A 208 -27.48 -7.07 3.07
CA ASN A 208 -27.04 -6.70 4.42
C ASN A 208 -26.57 -7.90 5.26
N ASP A 209 -26.37 -9.05 4.62
CA ASP A 209 -26.03 -10.35 5.22
C ASP A 209 -24.62 -10.83 4.82
N GLU A 210 -23.72 -9.88 4.52
CA GLU A 210 -22.36 -10.16 4.02
C GLU A 210 -21.56 -11.14 4.90
N PHE A 211 -21.84 -11.13 6.20
CA PHE A 211 -21.12 -11.88 7.22
C PHE A 211 -21.90 -13.08 7.78
N ASP A 212 -23.06 -13.38 7.20
CA ASP A 212 -23.92 -14.48 7.63
C ASP A 212 -23.42 -15.80 7.03
N TYR A 213 -22.34 -16.30 7.63
CA TYR A 213 -21.63 -17.51 7.22
C TYR A 213 -21.90 -18.69 8.16
N GLU A 214 -22.40 -19.77 7.58
CA GLU A 214 -22.44 -21.08 8.22
C GLU A 214 -21.55 -22.04 7.43
N PRO A 215 -20.64 -22.79 8.10
CA PRO A 215 -19.84 -23.82 7.43
C PRO A 215 -20.73 -24.89 6.79
N PRO A 216 -20.34 -25.44 5.63
CA PRO A 216 -21.09 -26.52 4.98
C PRO A 216 -21.04 -27.82 5.81
N ASP A 217 -22.09 -28.64 5.74
CA ASP A 217 -22.20 -29.93 6.44
C ASP A 217 -21.08 -30.90 6.05
N GLU A 218 -20.54 -30.73 4.86
CA GLU A 218 -19.40 -31.48 4.33
C GLU A 218 -18.11 -31.22 5.11
N LEU A 219 -17.97 -30.12 5.86
CA LEU A 219 -16.74 -29.80 6.60
C LEU A 219 -16.61 -30.71 7.83
N VAL A 220 -15.56 -31.55 7.87
CA VAL A 220 -15.33 -32.49 8.98
C VAL A 220 -14.01 -32.19 9.70
N LEU A 221 -13.94 -31.13 10.50
CA LEU A 221 -12.70 -30.73 11.19
C LEU A 221 -12.69 -31.17 12.66
N LYS A 222 -11.60 -31.77 13.15
CA LYS A 222 -11.50 -32.25 14.55
C LYS A 222 -10.34 -31.65 15.34
N LYS A 223 -9.18 -31.47 14.69
CA LYS A 223 -7.93 -31.02 15.32
C LYS A 223 -7.74 -29.53 15.13
N TYR A 224 -7.84 -29.03 13.90
CA TYR A 224 -7.51 -27.64 13.57
C TYR A 224 -8.70 -26.69 13.70
N LEU A 225 -9.34 -26.65 14.87
CA LEU A 225 -10.56 -25.86 15.08
C LEU A 225 -10.34 -24.34 15.15
N GLU A 226 -9.10 -23.88 15.28
CA GLU A 226 -8.76 -22.45 15.37
C GLU A 226 -9.21 -21.65 14.13
N PRO A 227 -8.86 -22.03 12.88
CA PRO A 227 -9.41 -21.41 11.67
C PRO A 227 -10.93 -21.35 11.62
N LEU A 228 -11.61 -22.44 12.01
CA LEU A 228 -13.07 -22.49 12.03
C LEU A 228 -13.65 -21.46 13.01
N ASN A 229 -13.10 -21.40 14.22
CA ASN A 229 -13.54 -20.45 15.23
C ASN A 229 -13.24 -19.00 14.85
N PHE A 230 -12.11 -18.75 14.17
CA PHE A 230 -11.76 -17.45 13.63
C PHE A 230 -12.81 -16.95 12.64
N PHE A 231 -13.22 -17.77 11.68
CA PHE A 231 -14.20 -17.35 10.65
C PHE A 231 -15.64 -17.26 11.13
N ARG A 232 -15.97 -17.68 12.37
CA ARG A 232 -17.27 -17.40 12.98
C ARG A 232 -17.49 -15.92 13.29
N HIS A 233 -16.41 -15.13 13.36
CA HIS A 233 -16.48 -13.69 13.56
C HIS A 233 -15.72 -12.99 12.43
N ILE A 234 -16.45 -12.53 11.41
CA ILE A 234 -15.82 -11.97 10.22
C ILE A 234 -15.37 -10.51 10.46
N ASP A 235 -14.06 -10.27 10.36
CA ASP A 235 -13.45 -8.93 10.33
C ASP A 235 -12.32 -8.88 9.29
N TYR A 236 -12.49 -8.00 8.29
CA TYR A 236 -11.53 -7.82 7.20
C TYR A 236 -10.12 -7.39 7.63
N ASN A 237 -10.00 -6.78 8.82
CA ASN A 237 -8.73 -6.28 9.33
C ASN A 237 -7.94 -7.33 10.09
N GLN A 238 -8.55 -8.48 10.38
CA GLN A 238 -7.93 -9.54 11.16
C GLN A 238 -7.36 -10.63 10.26
N LYS A 239 -6.34 -11.29 10.79
CA LYS A 239 -5.73 -12.50 10.25
C LYS A 239 -5.45 -13.44 11.41
N LEU A 240 -5.53 -14.73 11.15
CA LEU A 240 -5.10 -15.76 12.10
C LEU A 240 -3.76 -16.31 11.64
N GLU A 241 -2.80 -16.35 12.55
CA GLU A 241 -1.56 -17.11 12.39
C GLU A 241 -1.63 -18.34 13.30
N CYS A 242 -1.47 -19.54 12.73
CA CYS A 242 -1.52 -20.80 13.48
C CYS A 242 -0.65 -21.87 12.82
N ASP A 243 -0.39 -22.98 13.51
CA ASP A 243 0.34 -24.13 12.94
C ASP A 243 -0.63 -25.17 12.38
N ILE A 244 -0.43 -25.60 11.14
CA ILE A 244 -1.17 -26.70 10.52
C ILE A 244 -0.14 -27.67 9.92
N ALA A 245 -0.21 -28.93 10.34
CA ALA A 245 0.72 -30.00 9.99
C ALA A 245 2.20 -29.62 10.15
N GLY A 246 2.56 -28.87 11.21
CA GLY A 246 3.93 -28.44 11.50
C GLY A 246 4.42 -27.26 10.67
N ILE A 247 3.52 -26.59 9.93
CA ILE A 247 3.82 -25.44 9.08
C ILE A 247 3.08 -24.21 9.60
N PRO A 248 3.76 -23.06 9.76
CA PRO A 248 3.10 -21.79 10.01
C PRO A 248 2.16 -21.41 8.87
N HIS A 249 0.89 -21.18 9.20
CA HIS A 249 -0.16 -20.79 8.29
C HIS A 249 -0.73 -19.42 8.64
N VAL A 250 -1.16 -18.70 7.61
CA VAL A 250 -1.90 -17.44 7.72
C VAL A 250 -3.26 -17.62 7.05
N TYR A 251 -4.32 -17.41 7.82
CA TYR A 251 -5.70 -17.37 7.34
C TYR A 251 -6.18 -15.92 7.28
N GLY A 252 -6.93 -15.60 6.22
CA GLY A 252 -7.48 -14.26 6.00
C GLY A 252 -8.46 -14.25 4.82
N TRP A 253 -8.45 -13.14 4.07
CA TRP A 253 -9.49 -12.86 3.06
C TRP A 253 -9.06 -13.12 1.60
N GLY A 254 -7.89 -13.74 1.44
CA GLY A 254 -7.25 -14.04 0.15
C GLY A 254 -6.90 -15.51 -0.06
N GLY A 255 -7.41 -16.42 0.78
CA GLY A 255 -7.08 -17.85 0.76
C GLY A 255 -6.02 -18.26 1.79
N ILE A 256 -5.82 -19.57 1.91
CA ILE A 256 -4.91 -20.20 2.86
C ILE A 256 -3.48 -20.05 2.36
N HIS A 257 -2.56 -19.69 3.27
CA HIS A 257 -1.14 -19.58 2.95
C HIS A 257 -0.32 -20.27 4.04
N GLY A 258 0.41 -21.32 3.68
CA GLY A 258 1.41 -21.94 4.55
C GLY A 258 2.54 -22.52 3.70
N ALA A 259 3.78 -22.41 4.15
CA ALA A 259 4.92 -22.92 3.39
C ALA A 259 6.12 -23.18 4.30
N LYS A 260 6.87 -24.25 4.03
CA LYS A 260 8.22 -24.39 4.56
C LYS A 260 9.12 -23.31 3.96
N GLU A 261 9.62 -22.40 4.80
CA GLU A 261 10.64 -21.44 4.36
C GLU A 261 11.95 -22.18 4.05
N ASN A 262 12.69 -21.68 3.06
CA ASN A 262 14.04 -22.18 2.73
C ASN A 262 14.13 -23.69 2.53
N TYR A 263 13.17 -24.24 1.80
CA TYR A 263 13.00 -25.67 1.62
C TYR A 263 13.51 -26.14 0.26
N PHE A 264 14.23 -27.26 0.27
CA PHE A 264 14.69 -27.95 -0.93
C PHE A 264 14.45 -29.44 -0.77
N ASP A 265 13.90 -30.06 -1.81
CA ASP A 265 13.67 -31.50 -1.84
C ASP A 265 13.50 -31.99 -3.28
N GLN A 266 13.60 -33.31 -3.46
CA GLN A 266 13.39 -33.99 -4.72
C GLN A 266 12.66 -35.31 -4.50
N SER A 267 11.85 -35.73 -5.46
CA SER A 267 11.26 -37.07 -5.47
C SER A 267 12.36 -38.12 -5.68
N THR A 268 12.19 -39.28 -5.04
CA THR A 268 13.05 -40.47 -5.19
C THR A 268 12.19 -41.70 -5.48
N ASP A 269 12.81 -42.87 -5.59
CA ASP A 269 12.08 -44.13 -5.75
C ASP A 269 11.24 -44.50 -4.50
N GLU A 270 11.58 -43.94 -3.33
CA GLU A 270 10.90 -44.17 -2.06
C GLU A 270 9.96 -43.03 -1.65
N MET A 271 10.24 -41.79 -2.07
CA MET A 271 9.47 -40.61 -1.66
C MET A 271 8.93 -39.85 -2.87
N LYS A 272 7.61 -39.62 -2.89
CA LYS A 272 6.94 -38.85 -3.93
C LYS A 272 6.67 -37.42 -3.47
N ILE A 273 6.74 -36.46 -4.40
CA ILE A 273 6.27 -35.10 -4.21
C ILE A 273 5.22 -34.80 -5.27
N VAL A 274 4.07 -34.29 -4.84
CA VAL A 274 2.97 -33.91 -5.74
C VAL A 274 2.37 -32.58 -5.31
N ASP A 275 1.97 -31.80 -6.31
CA ASP A 275 1.02 -30.70 -6.17
C ASP A 275 -0.38 -31.28 -6.41
N ILE A 276 -1.33 -30.99 -5.52
CA ILE A 276 -2.73 -31.38 -5.67
C ILE A 276 -3.57 -30.11 -5.61
N ASP A 277 -4.14 -29.73 -6.75
CA ASP A 277 -4.91 -28.49 -6.93
C ASP A 277 -6.38 -28.79 -7.19
N VAL A 278 -7.27 -27.98 -6.62
CA VAL A 278 -8.70 -28.07 -6.92
C VAL A 278 -9.00 -27.46 -8.29
N GLY A 279 -9.49 -28.30 -9.20
CA GLY A 279 -9.87 -27.91 -10.56
C GLY A 279 -10.97 -26.85 -10.58
N SER A 280 -10.64 -25.67 -11.11
CA SER A 280 -11.56 -24.52 -11.20
C SER A 280 -12.18 -24.14 -9.85
N TYR A 281 -11.34 -24.02 -8.81
CA TYR A 281 -11.77 -23.98 -7.41
C TYR A 281 -12.97 -23.08 -7.10
N TYR A 282 -12.84 -21.77 -7.36
CA TYR A 282 -13.91 -20.81 -7.08
C TYR A 282 -15.16 -21.06 -7.95
N PRO A 283 -15.05 -21.26 -9.28
CA PRO A 283 -16.20 -21.69 -10.09
C PRO A 283 -16.91 -22.94 -9.55
N SER A 284 -16.17 -23.96 -9.12
CA SER A 284 -16.76 -25.19 -8.58
C SER A 284 -17.51 -24.90 -7.28
N MET A 285 -16.95 -24.10 -6.36
CA MET A 285 -17.67 -23.73 -5.13
C MET A 285 -18.93 -22.87 -5.39
N MET A 286 -18.91 -22.01 -6.41
CA MET A 286 -20.10 -21.24 -6.81
C MET A 286 -21.25 -22.15 -7.24
N LEU A 287 -20.94 -23.29 -7.87
CA LEU A 287 -21.91 -24.27 -8.32
C LEU A 287 -22.35 -25.22 -7.19
N GLU A 288 -21.39 -25.83 -6.51
CA GLU A 288 -21.65 -26.90 -5.53
C GLU A 288 -22.23 -26.42 -4.20
N TYR A 289 -21.97 -25.17 -3.82
CA TYR A 289 -22.45 -24.57 -2.57
C TYR A 289 -23.39 -23.37 -2.81
N GLY A 290 -23.70 -23.06 -4.06
CA GLY A 290 -24.59 -21.94 -4.40
C GLY A 290 -24.05 -20.57 -4.02
N TYR A 291 -22.73 -20.41 -3.92
CA TYR A 291 -22.08 -19.15 -3.52
C TYR A 291 -21.93 -18.14 -4.67
N ILE A 292 -22.63 -18.34 -5.79
CA ILE A 292 -22.72 -17.36 -6.87
C ILE A 292 -23.51 -16.12 -6.42
N SER A 293 -23.24 -14.97 -7.05
CA SER A 293 -24.00 -13.73 -6.80
C SER A 293 -25.50 -13.93 -6.97
N ARG A 294 -26.29 -13.48 -6.00
CA ARG A 294 -27.76 -13.45 -6.08
C ARG A 294 -28.28 -12.39 -7.05
N SER A 295 -27.39 -11.52 -7.54
CA SER A 295 -27.70 -10.44 -8.47
C SER A 295 -27.85 -10.91 -9.93
N ILE A 296 -27.68 -12.20 -10.21
CA ILE A 296 -27.97 -12.79 -11.54
C ILE A 296 -29.38 -13.40 -11.56
N PRO A 297 -30.04 -13.51 -12.73
CA PRO A 297 -31.39 -14.05 -12.80
C PRO A 297 -31.52 -15.51 -12.35
N SER A 298 -30.48 -16.32 -12.57
CA SER A 298 -30.42 -17.74 -12.19
C SER A 298 -28.98 -18.24 -12.16
N ALA A 299 -28.67 -19.13 -11.21
CA ALA A 299 -27.41 -19.87 -11.15
C ALA A 299 -27.18 -20.76 -12.40
N GLU A 300 -28.26 -21.17 -13.06
CA GLU A 300 -28.21 -21.98 -14.29
C GLU A 300 -27.43 -21.27 -15.41
N GLY A 301 -27.49 -19.95 -15.49
CA GLY A 301 -26.71 -19.17 -16.46
C GLY A 301 -25.20 -19.38 -16.27
N TYR A 302 -24.75 -19.40 -15.01
CA TYR A 302 -23.34 -19.66 -14.67
C TYR A 302 -22.97 -21.14 -14.88
N ALA A 303 -23.86 -22.07 -14.53
CA ALA A 303 -23.67 -23.51 -14.79
C ALA A 303 -23.54 -23.81 -16.30
N ASN A 304 -24.34 -23.16 -17.13
CA ASN A 304 -24.26 -23.28 -18.58
C ASN A 304 -22.92 -22.79 -19.13
N VAL A 305 -22.39 -21.69 -18.61
CA VAL A 305 -21.03 -21.21 -18.95
C VAL A 305 -19.99 -22.27 -18.60
N TYR A 306 -20.07 -22.86 -17.41
CA TYR A 306 -19.15 -23.91 -16.96
C TYR A 306 -19.21 -25.13 -17.89
N ASN A 307 -20.40 -25.69 -18.11
CA ASN A 307 -20.60 -26.90 -18.91
C ASN A 307 -20.20 -26.68 -20.37
N THR A 308 -20.57 -25.54 -20.95
CA THR A 308 -20.20 -25.19 -22.33
C THR A 308 -18.68 -25.08 -22.47
N ARG A 309 -17.99 -24.53 -21.46
CA ARG A 309 -16.52 -24.49 -21.45
C ARG A 309 -15.90 -25.87 -21.43
N ILE A 310 -16.43 -26.78 -20.60
CA ILE A 310 -15.93 -28.16 -20.53
C ILE A 310 -16.12 -28.86 -21.87
N LYS A 311 -17.30 -28.71 -22.49
CA LYS A 311 -17.57 -29.21 -23.84
C LYS A 311 -16.60 -28.64 -24.87
N ALA A 312 -16.39 -27.32 -24.90
CA ALA A 312 -15.45 -26.66 -25.80
C ALA A 312 -14.01 -27.19 -25.63
N LYS A 313 -13.56 -27.45 -24.40
CA LYS A 313 -12.25 -28.09 -24.15
C LYS A 313 -12.16 -29.50 -24.73
N HIS A 314 -13.23 -30.29 -24.66
CA HIS A 314 -13.25 -31.64 -25.25
C HIS A 314 -13.27 -31.61 -26.78
N GLU A 315 -13.93 -30.60 -27.36
CA GLU A 315 -14.05 -30.42 -28.82
C GLU A 315 -12.83 -29.69 -29.43
N GLY A 316 -11.91 -29.16 -28.60
CA GLY A 316 -10.76 -28.38 -29.06
C GLY A 316 -11.10 -26.95 -29.51
N ASP A 317 -12.25 -26.42 -29.10
CA ASP A 317 -12.64 -25.03 -29.34
C ASP A 317 -11.99 -24.10 -28.30
N ASP A 318 -10.73 -23.75 -28.57
CA ASP A 318 -9.92 -22.91 -27.69
C ASP A 318 -10.45 -21.47 -27.54
N GLU A 319 -11.10 -20.91 -28.58
CA GLU A 319 -11.66 -19.55 -28.53
C GLU A 319 -12.82 -19.50 -27.53
N THR A 320 -13.80 -20.41 -27.66
CA THR A 320 -14.93 -20.50 -26.73
C THR A 320 -14.47 -20.89 -25.33
N ALA A 321 -13.58 -21.87 -25.21
CA ALA A 321 -13.06 -22.30 -23.91
C ALA A 321 -12.32 -21.17 -23.18
N GLY A 322 -11.56 -20.36 -23.92
CA GLY A 322 -10.86 -19.18 -23.40
C GLY A 322 -11.82 -18.05 -22.98
N ALA A 323 -12.80 -17.74 -23.83
CA ALA A 323 -13.82 -16.72 -23.54
C ALA A 323 -14.64 -17.08 -22.29
N LEU A 324 -15.15 -18.30 -22.20
CA LEU A 324 -15.93 -18.72 -21.03
C LEU A 324 -15.05 -18.83 -19.77
N LYS A 325 -13.76 -19.16 -19.89
CA LYS A 325 -12.82 -19.11 -18.75
C LYS A 325 -12.73 -17.70 -18.17
N LEU A 326 -12.74 -16.66 -19.01
CA LEU A 326 -12.72 -15.27 -18.57
C LEU A 326 -13.95 -14.96 -17.70
N VAL A 327 -15.15 -15.34 -18.14
CA VAL A 327 -16.40 -15.15 -17.41
C VAL A 327 -16.34 -15.86 -16.05
N LEU A 328 -15.99 -17.15 -16.03
CA LEU A 328 -15.90 -17.94 -14.80
C LEU A 328 -14.93 -17.32 -13.78
N ASN A 329 -13.71 -17.00 -14.21
CA ASN A 329 -12.65 -16.50 -13.33
C ASN A 329 -12.90 -15.06 -12.86
N SER A 330 -13.55 -14.21 -13.67
CA SER A 330 -13.80 -12.81 -13.32
C SER A 330 -14.96 -12.63 -12.34
N THR A 331 -15.85 -13.63 -12.24
CA THR A 331 -17.07 -13.56 -11.44
C THR A 331 -16.78 -13.34 -9.95
N TYR A 332 -15.82 -14.09 -9.38
CA TYR A 332 -15.45 -13.95 -7.96
C TYR A 332 -15.00 -12.52 -7.61
N GLY A 333 -14.09 -11.96 -8.42
CA GLY A 333 -13.61 -10.60 -8.21
C GLY A 333 -14.69 -9.54 -8.42
N ALA A 334 -15.63 -9.78 -9.34
CA ALA A 334 -16.76 -8.89 -9.59
C ALA A 334 -17.70 -8.80 -8.38
N MET A 335 -17.91 -9.91 -7.66
CA MET A 335 -18.75 -9.96 -6.46
C MET A 335 -18.22 -9.13 -5.29
N LYS A 336 -16.90 -8.88 -5.22
CA LYS A 336 -16.28 -8.00 -4.21
C LYS A 336 -16.22 -6.53 -4.62
N ASN A 337 -16.52 -6.20 -5.87
CA ASN A 337 -16.42 -4.82 -6.37
C ASN A 337 -17.74 -4.07 -6.16
N GLN A 338 -17.78 -3.16 -5.19
CA GLN A 338 -18.96 -2.35 -4.85
C GLN A 338 -19.56 -1.51 -5.99
N TYR A 339 -18.89 -1.36 -7.12
CA TYR A 339 -19.42 -0.65 -8.29
C TYR A 339 -19.88 -1.59 -9.41
N ASN A 340 -19.77 -2.90 -9.22
CA ASN A 340 -20.15 -3.90 -10.20
C ASN A 340 -21.59 -4.38 -9.98
N PRO A 341 -22.38 -4.67 -11.04
CA PRO A 341 -23.71 -5.25 -10.89
C PRO A 341 -23.74 -6.63 -10.21
N LEU A 342 -22.65 -7.40 -10.28
CA LEU A 342 -22.49 -8.69 -9.58
C LEU A 342 -22.17 -8.55 -8.09
N TYR A 343 -22.00 -7.34 -7.57
CA TYR A 343 -21.63 -7.14 -6.17
C TYR A 343 -22.60 -7.87 -5.24
N ASP A 344 -22.03 -8.83 -4.52
CA ASP A 344 -22.67 -9.66 -3.51
C ASP A 344 -21.50 -10.28 -2.72
N PRO A 345 -20.90 -9.51 -1.80
CA PRO A 345 -19.66 -9.92 -1.13
C PRO A 345 -19.84 -11.16 -0.26
N ARG A 346 -21.08 -11.49 0.16
CA ARG A 346 -21.43 -12.69 0.92
C ARG A 346 -20.88 -13.95 0.25
N GLY A 347 -21.30 -14.22 -1.00
CA GLY A 347 -20.86 -15.41 -1.72
C GLY A 347 -19.35 -15.46 -1.91
N ALA A 348 -18.71 -14.31 -2.16
CA ALA A 348 -17.26 -14.24 -2.31
C ALA A 348 -16.51 -14.49 -0.98
N ASN A 349 -17.06 -14.05 0.15
CA ASN A 349 -16.52 -14.36 1.47
C ASN A 349 -16.68 -15.85 1.76
N HIS A 350 -17.86 -16.42 1.50
CA HIS A 350 -18.15 -17.83 1.73
C HIS A 350 -17.23 -18.74 0.93
N ILE A 351 -17.02 -18.45 -0.36
CA ILE A 351 -16.03 -19.13 -1.21
C ILE A 351 -14.65 -19.12 -0.55
N CYS A 352 -14.19 -17.95 -0.10
CA CYS A 352 -12.85 -17.81 0.47
C CYS A 352 -12.73 -18.53 1.82
N ILE A 353 -13.74 -18.45 2.68
CA ILE A 353 -13.75 -19.07 4.01
C ILE A 353 -13.88 -20.59 3.88
N THR A 354 -14.93 -21.07 3.19
CA THR A 354 -15.17 -22.49 2.97
C THR A 354 -13.96 -23.13 2.30
N GLY A 355 -13.39 -22.48 1.29
CA GLY A 355 -12.23 -23.04 0.61
C GLY A 355 -10.99 -23.18 1.50
N GLN A 356 -10.76 -22.23 2.41
CA GLN A 356 -9.68 -22.37 3.39
C GLN A 356 -9.93 -23.55 4.33
N LEU A 357 -11.16 -23.65 4.87
CA LEU A 357 -11.52 -24.68 5.83
C LEU A 357 -11.52 -26.09 5.24
N LEU A 358 -11.98 -26.25 3.98
CA LEU A 358 -11.97 -27.55 3.31
C LEU A 358 -10.55 -28.04 2.99
N LEU A 359 -9.62 -27.13 2.66
CA LEU A 359 -8.21 -27.48 2.51
C LEU A 359 -7.56 -27.82 3.86
N THR A 360 -7.87 -27.10 4.93
CA THR A 360 -7.44 -27.46 6.29
C THR A 360 -7.95 -28.84 6.68
N ASP A 361 -9.21 -29.13 6.37
CA ASP A 361 -9.82 -30.43 6.55
C ASP A 361 -9.05 -31.52 5.82
N LEU A 362 -8.70 -31.33 4.53
CA LEU A 362 -7.89 -32.29 3.77
C LEU A 362 -6.51 -32.51 4.42
N ILE A 363 -5.82 -31.44 4.82
CA ILE A 363 -4.51 -31.54 5.48
C ILE A 363 -4.60 -32.38 6.75
N GLU A 364 -5.63 -32.18 7.58
CA GLU A 364 -5.86 -32.92 8.83
C GLU A 364 -5.98 -34.44 8.61
N LYS A 365 -6.48 -34.87 7.43
CA LYS A 365 -6.66 -36.30 7.13
C LYS A 365 -5.37 -36.87 6.56
N LEU A 366 -4.73 -36.12 5.66
CA LEU A 366 -3.46 -36.51 5.05
C LEU A 366 -2.34 -36.65 6.09
N GLU A 367 -2.31 -35.79 7.12
CA GLU A 367 -1.27 -35.85 8.16
C GLU A 367 -1.32 -37.12 9.04
N THR A 368 -2.40 -37.90 8.97
CA THR A 368 -2.50 -39.19 9.68
C THR A 368 -1.68 -40.29 9.01
N VAL A 369 -1.24 -40.09 7.76
CA VAL A 369 -0.46 -41.06 7.00
C VAL A 369 1.01 -40.98 7.41
N GLU A 370 1.58 -42.12 7.80
CA GLU A 370 2.99 -42.18 8.18
C GLU A 370 3.91 -41.72 7.03
N GLY A 371 4.90 -40.89 7.35
CA GLY A 371 5.82 -40.30 6.38
C GLY A 371 5.24 -39.14 5.55
N PHE A 372 3.98 -38.74 5.76
CA PHE A 372 3.41 -37.54 5.14
C PHE A 372 4.14 -36.27 5.61
N SER A 373 4.29 -35.32 4.69
CA SER A 373 4.77 -33.99 4.99
C SER A 373 4.12 -32.95 4.09
N LEU A 374 3.48 -31.95 4.71
CA LEU A 374 3.03 -30.76 4.01
C LEU A 374 4.23 -29.88 3.66
N ILE A 375 4.36 -29.46 2.39
CA ILE A 375 5.41 -28.54 1.95
C ILE A 375 4.85 -27.11 1.83
N GLN A 376 3.67 -26.98 1.21
CA GLN A 376 3.02 -25.71 0.96
C GLN A 376 1.51 -25.90 0.83
N SER A 377 0.76 -24.92 1.32
CA SER A 377 -0.68 -24.71 1.07
C SER A 377 -0.85 -23.33 0.44
N ASN A 378 -1.52 -23.27 -0.70
CA ASN A 378 -1.89 -22.01 -1.36
C ASN A 378 -3.43 -21.89 -1.45
N THR A 379 -3.92 -20.88 -2.15
CA THR A 379 -5.36 -20.60 -2.27
C THR A 379 -6.21 -21.81 -2.68
N ASP A 380 -5.74 -22.64 -3.60
CA ASP A 380 -6.52 -23.68 -4.28
C ASP A 380 -5.89 -25.08 -4.25
N GLY A 381 -4.75 -25.28 -3.59
CA GLY A 381 -4.07 -26.57 -3.57
C GLY A 381 -2.98 -26.73 -2.54
N LEU A 382 -2.48 -27.96 -2.47
CA LEU A 382 -1.49 -28.45 -1.51
C LEU A 382 -0.31 -29.08 -2.24
N MET A 383 0.89 -28.71 -1.83
CA MET A 383 2.11 -29.42 -2.20
C MET A 383 2.53 -30.33 -1.05
N ILE A 384 2.57 -31.63 -1.32
CA ILE A 384 2.80 -32.66 -0.30
C ILE A 384 3.92 -33.62 -0.70
N LYS A 385 4.54 -34.21 0.32
CA LYS A 385 5.54 -35.28 0.18
C LYS A 385 5.10 -36.48 1.01
N PHE A 386 5.25 -37.68 0.47
CA PHE A 386 4.86 -38.93 1.14
C PHE A 386 5.62 -40.16 0.58
N PRO A 387 5.70 -41.28 1.31
CA PRO A 387 6.29 -42.52 0.82
C PRO A 387 5.52 -43.11 -0.35
N VAL A 388 6.20 -43.59 -1.40
CA VAL A 388 5.57 -44.15 -2.62
C VAL A 388 4.62 -45.30 -2.28
N GLU A 389 4.95 -46.12 -1.29
CA GLU A 389 4.10 -47.21 -0.78
C GLU A 389 2.74 -46.74 -0.23
N ASN A 390 2.65 -45.49 0.22
CA ASN A 390 1.44 -44.87 0.75
C ASN A 390 0.61 -44.14 -0.32
N GLU A 391 0.99 -44.16 -1.61
CA GLU A 391 0.25 -43.46 -2.68
C GLU A 391 -1.23 -43.87 -2.74
N LYS A 392 -1.53 -45.17 -2.53
CA LYS A 392 -2.92 -45.64 -2.51
C LYS A 392 -3.73 -45.08 -1.33
N ILE A 393 -3.10 -44.93 -0.17
CA ILE A 393 -3.75 -44.37 1.03
C ILE A 393 -4.02 -42.88 0.83
N ILE A 394 -3.02 -42.14 0.33
CA ILE A 394 -3.15 -40.72 0.01
C ILE A 394 -4.28 -40.50 -1.00
N ASN A 395 -4.29 -41.28 -2.09
CA ASN A 395 -5.33 -41.16 -3.12
C ASN A 395 -6.72 -41.46 -2.56
N GLY A 396 -6.86 -42.51 -1.73
CA GLY A 396 -8.14 -42.83 -1.09
C GLY A 396 -8.66 -41.72 -0.16
N ILE A 397 -7.77 -41.03 0.57
CA ILE A 397 -8.14 -39.86 1.38
C ILE A 397 -8.62 -38.71 0.49
N VAL A 398 -7.90 -38.43 -0.60
CA VAL A 398 -8.29 -37.36 -1.52
C VAL A 398 -9.61 -37.69 -2.23
N GLU A 399 -9.81 -38.92 -2.72
CA GLU A 399 -11.06 -39.34 -3.37
C GLU A 399 -12.26 -39.28 -2.41
N GLU A 400 -12.08 -39.64 -1.13
CA GLU A 400 -13.11 -39.43 -0.10
C GLU A 400 -13.47 -37.95 0.01
N TRP A 401 -12.44 -37.10 0.12
CA TRP A 401 -12.62 -35.66 0.23
C TRP A 401 -13.29 -35.07 -1.02
N GLU A 402 -12.91 -35.51 -2.22
CA GLU A 402 -13.54 -35.10 -3.47
C GLU A 402 -15.02 -35.51 -3.50
N SER A 403 -15.34 -36.75 -3.10
CA SER A 403 -16.71 -37.24 -3.05
C SER A 403 -17.56 -36.48 -2.03
N ARG A 404 -17.01 -36.22 -0.83
CA ARG A 404 -17.72 -35.51 0.24
C ARG A 404 -17.96 -34.06 -0.13
N THR A 405 -16.94 -33.36 -0.63
CA THR A 405 -17.00 -31.92 -0.91
C THR A 405 -17.52 -31.58 -2.32
N ARG A 406 -17.62 -32.57 -3.21
CA ARG A 406 -17.94 -32.43 -4.65
C ARG A 406 -16.92 -31.58 -5.43
N LEU A 407 -15.72 -31.43 -4.89
CA LEU A 407 -14.65 -30.66 -5.50
C LEU A 407 -13.61 -31.61 -6.10
N ASN A 408 -13.23 -31.34 -7.34
CA ASN A 408 -12.36 -32.23 -8.12
C ASN A 408 -10.89 -31.78 -8.05
N MET A 409 -9.97 -32.70 -7.80
CA MET A 409 -8.53 -32.49 -7.72
C MET A 409 -7.80 -32.88 -9.01
N GLU A 410 -6.77 -32.10 -9.34
CA GLU A 410 -5.77 -32.39 -10.37
C GLU A 410 -4.40 -32.52 -9.70
N TYR A 411 -3.65 -33.55 -10.08
CA TYR A 411 -2.35 -33.86 -9.50
C TYR A 411 -1.25 -33.53 -10.48
N THR A 412 -0.19 -32.88 -10.02
CA THR A 412 1.03 -32.66 -10.80
C THR A 412 2.22 -33.23 -10.04
N GLU A 413 2.96 -34.13 -10.67
CA GLU A 413 4.19 -34.66 -10.07
C GLU A 413 5.24 -33.56 -9.98
N ILE A 414 6.06 -33.60 -8.92
CA ILE A 414 7.17 -32.68 -8.72
C ILE A 414 8.44 -33.49 -8.59
N HIS A 415 9.33 -33.34 -9.57
CA HIS A 415 10.66 -33.96 -9.53
C HIS A 415 11.54 -33.31 -8.48
N ARG A 416 11.46 -31.99 -8.36
CA ARG A 416 12.20 -31.22 -7.35
C ARG A 416 11.58 -29.85 -7.11
N ILE A 417 11.83 -29.34 -5.92
CA ILE A 417 11.41 -28.02 -5.45
C ILE A 417 12.59 -27.27 -4.82
N MET A 418 12.68 -25.98 -5.13
CA MET A 418 13.49 -25.01 -4.39
C MET A 418 12.58 -23.84 -3.99
N GLN A 419 12.37 -23.65 -2.70
CA GLN A 419 11.41 -22.71 -2.15
C GLN A 419 12.07 -21.80 -1.11
N LYS A 420 11.98 -20.49 -1.32
CA LYS A 420 12.34 -19.49 -0.31
C LYS A 420 11.18 -19.28 0.66
N ASP A 421 9.99 -19.03 0.11
CA ASP A 421 8.73 -18.79 0.81
C ASP A 421 7.54 -19.07 -0.13
N VAL A 422 6.30 -18.94 0.38
CA VAL A 422 5.05 -19.20 -0.38
C VAL A 422 4.92 -18.39 -1.68
N ASN A 423 5.63 -17.26 -1.78
CA ASN A 423 5.58 -16.37 -2.92
C ASN A 423 6.81 -16.50 -3.83
N ASN A 424 7.86 -17.23 -3.45
CA ASN A 424 9.11 -17.34 -4.19
C ASN A 424 9.60 -18.79 -4.22
N TYR A 425 9.29 -19.52 -5.30
CA TYR A 425 9.71 -20.91 -5.49
C TYR A 425 9.93 -21.27 -6.96
N ILE A 426 10.68 -22.35 -7.16
CA ILE A 426 10.99 -23.01 -8.41
C ILE A 426 10.62 -24.48 -8.26
N VAL A 427 9.81 -25.01 -9.17
CA VAL A 427 9.47 -26.43 -9.22
C VAL A 427 9.77 -26.99 -10.61
N GLN A 428 10.35 -28.19 -10.64
CA GLN A 428 10.42 -28.97 -11.87
C GLN A 428 9.26 -29.97 -11.86
N VAL A 429 8.26 -29.71 -12.70
CA VAL A 429 7.04 -30.51 -12.75
C VAL A 429 7.18 -31.70 -13.70
N GLY A 430 6.58 -32.81 -13.30
CA GLY A 430 6.44 -34.03 -14.07
C GLY A 430 5.10 -34.11 -14.79
N ALA A 431 4.53 -35.31 -14.86
CA ALA A 431 3.23 -35.52 -15.49
C ALA A 431 2.08 -34.94 -14.65
N THR A 432 1.00 -34.55 -15.32
CA THR A 432 -0.26 -34.17 -14.67
C THR A 432 -1.29 -35.26 -14.90
N TYR A 433 -2.05 -35.62 -13.87
CA TYR A 433 -3.07 -36.67 -13.94
C TYR A 433 -4.27 -36.38 -13.04
N LEU A 434 -5.36 -37.08 -13.34
CA LEU A 434 -6.57 -37.15 -12.53
C LEU A 434 -6.69 -38.55 -11.95
N ILE A 435 -7.37 -38.67 -10.81
CA ILE A 435 -7.77 -39.96 -10.24
C ILE A 435 -9.29 -39.96 -10.14
N ARG A 436 -9.92 -41.01 -10.68
CA ARG A 436 -11.37 -41.20 -10.65
C ARG A 436 -11.66 -42.69 -10.46
N ASP A 437 -12.43 -43.03 -9.44
CA ASP A 437 -12.80 -44.42 -9.12
C ASP A 437 -11.57 -45.35 -9.02
N GLY A 438 -10.48 -44.84 -8.43
CA GLY A 438 -9.19 -45.52 -8.34
C GLY A 438 -8.38 -45.59 -9.64
N ILE A 439 -8.86 -45.00 -10.74
CA ILE A 439 -8.21 -45.02 -12.06
C ILE A 439 -7.43 -43.73 -12.27
N LYS A 440 -6.11 -43.87 -12.48
CA LYS A 440 -5.20 -42.77 -12.81
C LYS A 440 -5.19 -42.48 -14.31
N THR A 441 -5.54 -41.26 -14.72
CA THR A 441 -5.57 -40.82 -16.13
C THR A 441 -4.66 -39.62 -16.34
N PHE A 442 -3.65 -39.75 -17.19
CA PHE A 442 -2.71 -38.66 -17.50
C PHE A 442 -3.33 -37.62 -18.44
N THR A 443 -3.27 -36.35 -18.05
CA THR A 443 -3.76 -35.20 -18.83
C THR A 443 -2.63 -34.41 -19.48
N LYS A 444 -1.40 -34.51 -18.92
CA LYS A 444 -0.18 -33.94 -19.50
C LYS A 444 0.98 -34.87 -19.27
N GLU A 445 1.79 -35.04 -20.31
CA GLU A 445 3.02 -35.81 -20.26
C GLU A 445 4.09 -35.12 -19.40
N ASP A 446 5.00 -35.92 -18.84
CA ASP A 446 6.19 -35.41 -18.16
C ASP A 446 7.15 -34.76 -19.16
N LYS A 447 7.25 -33.44 -19.11
CA LYS A 447 8.20 -32.63 -19.90
C LYS A 447 9.30 -32.01 -19.05
N ARG A 448 9.42 -32.41 -17.77
CA ARG A 448 10.35 -31.84 -16.77
C ARG A 448 10.38 -30.31 -16.79
N LYS A 449 9.20 -29.70 -16.97
CA LYS A 449 9.07 -28.26 -17.17
C LYS A 449 9.40 -27.53 -15.87
N ILE A 450 10.14 -26.43 -15.96
CA ILE A 450 10.41 -25.57 -14.82
C ILE A 450 9.29 -24.52 -14.72
N ASN A 451 8.56 -24.53 -13.61
CA ASN A 451 7.61 -23.48 -13.25
C ASN A 451 8.18 -22.65 -12.09
N THR A 452 7.99 -21.33 -12.14
CA THR A 452 8.48 -20.41 -11.13
C THR A 452 7.38 -19.48 -10.65
N LYS A 453 7.48 -19.04 -9.39
CA LYS A 453 6.62 -18.02 -8.81
C LYS A 453 7.48 -17.02 -8.02
N GLY A 454 7.10 -15.74 -8.07
CA GLY A 454 7.72 -14.68 -7.27
C GLY A 454 8.65 -13.73 -8.01
N GLY A 455 8.88 -12.56 -7.40
CA GLY A 455 9.72 -11.51 -7.99
C GLY A 455 11.21 -11.88 -8.12
N TYR A 456 11.63 -12.98 -7.49
CA TYR A 456 13.01 -13.45 -7.57
C TYR A 456 13.31 -14.28 -8.82
N VAL A 457 12.30 -14.95 -9.41
CA VAL A 457 12.48 -16.02 -10.41
C VAL A 457 11.41 -16.08 -11.51
N SER A 458 10.32 -15.30 -11.42
CA SER A 458 9.19 -15.39 -12.36
C SER A 458 9.50 -14.93 -13.80
N LEU A 459 10.49 -14.06 -13.98
CA LEU A 459 10.88 -13.53 -15.30
C LEU A 459 12.08 -14.26 -15.92
N TRP A 460 12.44 -15.45 -15.42
CA TRP A 460 13.63 -16.17 -15.89
C TRP A 460 13.61 -16.53 -17.39
N GLN A 461 12.42 -16.62 -17.99
CA GLN A 461 12.22 -16.84 -19.43
C GLN A 461 11.98 -15.55 -20.23
N GLY A 462 12.10 -14.38 -19.60
CA GLY A 462 11.85 -13.08 -20.20
C GLY A 462 10.78 -12.26 -19.47
N GLY A 463 10.86 -10.95 -19.65
CA GLY A 463 9.92 -9.98 -19.12
C GLY A 463 8.70 -9.77 -20.02
N ASN A 464 7.80 -8.90 -19.57
CA ASN A 464 6.63 -8.48 -20.33
C ASN A 464 6.39 -6.98 -20.14
N PHE A 465 5.33 -6.44 -20.74
CA PHE A 465 5.01 -5.00 -20.69
C PHE A 465 4.80 -4.47 -19.25
N LYS A 466 4.51 -5.33 -18.27
CA LYS A 466 4.31 -4.95 -16.85
C LYS A 466 5.63 -4.88 -16.09
N ASN A 467 6.57 -5.77 -16.40
CA ASN A 467 7.87 -5.80 -15.76
C ASN A 467 8.90 -6.50 -16.65
N ASN A 468 10.00 -5.82 -16.92
CA ASN A 468 11.14 -6.34 -17.65
C ASN A 468 12.48 -6.00 -16.96
N SER A 469 12.47 -5.92 -15.63
CA SER A 469 13.67 -5.59 -14.86
C SER A 469 14.41 -6.85 -14.38
N LEU A 470 15.74 -6.82 -14.47
CA LEU A 470 16.65 -7.82 -13.90
C LEU A 470 16.37 -9.26 -14.35
N ILE A 471 15.97 -9.48 -15.62
CA ILE A 471 15.74 -10.84 -16.14
C ILE A 471 16.98 -11.70 -15.91
N ILE A 472 18.18 -11.18 -16.20
CA ILE A 472 19.40 -11.97 -16.15
C ILE A 472 19.69 -12.53 -14.76
N VAL A 473 19.36 -11.77 -13.71
CA VAL A 473 19.51 -12.19 -12.31
C VAL A 473 18.53 -13.32 -11.99
N GLN A 474 17.28 -13.21 -12.47
CA GLN A 474 16.27 -14.24 -12.27
C GLN A 474 16.64 -15.53 -13.01
N LYS A 475 17.13 -15.40 -14.25
CA LYS A 475 17.65 -16.51 -15.04
C LYS A 475 18.82 -17.20 -14.35
N ALA A 476 19.82 -16.46 -13.88
CA ALA A 476 20.97 -17.01 -13.18
C ALA A 476 20.58 -17.79 -11.90
N VAL A 477 19.60 -17.30 -11.14
CA VAL A 477 19.09 -18.02 -9.96
C VAL A 477 18.43 -19.34 -10.34
N VAL A 478 17.59 -19.35 -11.39
CA VAL A 478 16.92 -20.58 -11.85
C VAL A 478 17.92 -21.58 -12.41
N GLU A 479 18.83 -21.13 -13.29
CA GLU A 479 19.89 -21.97 -13.88
C GLU A 479 20.81 -22.57 -12.82
N TYR A 480 21.15 -21.82 -11.76
CA TYR A 480 21.93 -22.32 -10.63
C TYR A 480 21.23 -23.48 -9.93
N PHE A 481 19.96 -23.33 -9.56
CA PHE A 481 19.23 -24.37 -8.83
C PHE A 481 18.81 -25.54 -9.72
N MET A 482 18.54 -25.28 -10.99
CA MET A 482 17.93 -26.26 -11.88
C MET A 482 18.96 -26.99 -12.73
N ASN A 483 20.00 -26.31 -13.19
CA ASN A 483 20.94 -26.88 -14.15
C ASN A 483 22.38 -26.89 -13.61
N SER A 484 22.57 -26.55 -12.32
CA SER A 484 23.88 -26.48 -11.67
C SER A 484 24.87 -25.56 -12.39
N VAL A 485 24.35 -24.57 -13.13
CA VAL A 485 25.18 -23.60 -13.87
C VAL A 485 25.65 -22.52 -12.90
N PRO A 486 26.96 -22.24 -12.81
CA PRO A 486 27.47 -21.10 -12.05
C PRO A 486 26.80 -19.79 -12.45
N VAL A 487 26.54 -18.93 -11.46
CA VAL A 487 25.89 -17.62 -11.67
C VAL A 487 26.70 -16.77 -12.65
N GLU A 488 28.01 -16.81 -12.51
CA GLU A 488 29.00 -16.13 -13.35
C GLU A 488 28.86 -16.52 -14.81
N ASP A 489 28.65 -17.80 -15.11
CA ASP A 489 28.54 -18.29 -16.49
C ASP A 489 27.27 -17.76 -17.15
N THR A 490 26.14 -17.79 -16.44
CA THR A 490 24.88 -17.25 -16.98
C THR A 490 24.98 -15.76 -17.23
N ILE A 491 25.55 -15.01 -16.28
CA ILE A 491 25.61 -13.55 -16.35
C ILE A 491 26.67 -13.10 -17.34
N ASN A 492 27.87 -13.67 -17.37
CA ASN A 492 28.96 -13.22 -18.24
C ASN A 492 28.73 -13.58 -19.71
N ASN A 493 28.02 -14.68 -20.00
CA ASN A 493 27.69 -15.09 -21.37
C ASN A 493 26.45 -14.38 -21.95
N ALA A 494 25.74 -13.56 -21.17
CA ALA A 494 24.58 -12.83 -21.66
C ALA A 494 24.98 -11.66 -22.58
N ASP A 495 24.31 -11.60 -23.74
CA ASP A 495 24.56 -10.71 -24.87
C ASP A 495 23.40 -9.73 -25.14
N ASN A 496 22.29 -9.83 -24.41
CA ASN A 496 21.19 -8.87 -24.47
C ASN A 496 21.27 -7.87 -23.32
N ILE A 497 21.56 -6.60 -23.62
CA ILE A 497 21.67 -5.54 -22.60
C ILE A 497 20.37 -5.37 -21.83
N PHE A 498 19.21 -5.54 -22.47
CA PHE A 498 17.92 -5.34 -21.83
C PHE A 498 17.61 -6.36 -20.74
N ASP A 499 18.30 -7.49 -20.68
CA ASP A 499 18.13 -8.46 -19.58
C ASP A 499 18.70 -7.92 -18.25
N PHE A 500 19.58 -6.93 -18.32
CA PHE A 500 20.22 -6.25 -17.19
C PHE A 500 19.46 -5.02 -16.70
N GLN A 501 18.48 -4.54 -17.45
CA GLN A 501 17.86 -3.25 -17.17
C GLN A 501 17.12 -3.25 -15.83
N MET A 502 16.99 -2.07 -15.23
CA MET A 502 16.08 -1.79 -14.13
C MET A 502 15.22 -0.59 -14.51
N ILE A 503 13.90 -0.76 -14.48
CA ILE A 503 12.96 0.36 -14.69
C ILE A 503 12.58 0.90 -13.32
N CYS A 504 13.07 2.10 -12.99
CA CYS A 504 12.77 2.77 -11.74
C CYS A 504 11.79 3.93 -11.96
N LYS A 505 10.97 4.20 -10.93
CA LYS A 505 9.90 5.20 -11.00
C LYS A 505 9.83 6.07 -9.75
N THR A 506 9.72 7.37 -9.96
CA THR A 506 9.50 8.36 -8.92
C THR A 506 8.00 8.57 -8.68
N GLY A 507 7.53 8.25 -7.47
CA GLY A 507 6.13 8.38 -7.07
C GLY A 507 5.64 9.83 -7.03
N GLY A 508 4.35 10.06 -7.29
CA GLY A 508 3.76 11.40 -7.46
C GLY A 508 3.92 12.39 -6.30
N THR A 509 4.28 11.92 -5.11
CA THR A 509 4.54 12.76 -3.91
C THR A 509 5.95 13.40 -3.88
N PHE A 510 6.78 13.08 -4.87
CA PHE A 510 8.12 13.64 -5.07
C PHE A 510 8.10 14.69 -6.18
N GLN A 511 8.91 15.73 -6.03
CA GLN A 511 8.99 16.88 -6.94
C GLN A 511 9.55 16.44 -8.30
N ASN A 512 10.74 15.84 -8.32
CA ASN A 512 11.42 15.35 -9.51
C ASN A 512 12.38 14.20 -9.16
N THR A 513 13.08 13.69 -10.19
CA THR A 513 14.17 12.73 -10.08
C THR A 513 15.47 13.42 -10.47
N VAL A 514 16.56 13.13 -9.75
CA VAL A 514 17.90 13.58 -10.12
C VAL A 514 18.87 12.42 -10.16
N TRP A 515 19.85 12.49 -11.04
CA TRP A 515 20.94 11.53 -11.21
C TRP A 515 22.25 12.21 -10.85
N ALA A 516 22.98 11.65 -9.90
CA ALA A 516 24.28 12.17 -9.53
C ALA A 516 25.31 11.80 -10.60
N VAL A 517 25.94 12.80 -11.19
CA VAL A 517 27.01 12.66 -12.18
C VAL A 517 28.15 13.57 -11.77
N SER A 518 29.27 12.98 -11.36
CA SER A 518 30.39 13.67 -10.72
C SER A 518 29.89 14.48 -9.52
N ASP A 519 30.11 15.80 -9.50
CA ASP A 519 29.69 16.68 -8.42
C ASP A 519 28.28 17.29 -8.65
N ASP A 520 27.65 16.98 -9.78
CA ASP A 520 26.37 17.54 -10.20
C ASP A 520 25.20 16.58 -9.97
N ASN A 521 24.01 17.15 -9.78
CA ASN A 521 22.75 16.41 -9.79
C ASN A 521 21.94 16.82 -11.02
N ILE A 522 21.97 16.00 -12.06
CA ILE A 522 21.26 16.23 -13.31
C ILE A 522 19.80 15.84 -13.12
N THR A 523 18.86 16.74 -13.42
CA THR A 523 17.44 16.38 -13.42
C THR A 523 17.16 15.41 -14.56
N VAL A 524 16.54 14.28 -14.24
CA VAL A 524 16.15 13.23 -15.18
C VAL A 524 14.64 12.98 -15.09
N GLN A 525 14.14 12.13 -15.97
CA GLN A 525 12.72 11.81 -16.09
C GLN A 525 12.14 11.20 -14.80
N ARG A 526 10.82 11.09 -14.70
CA ARG A 526 10.19 10.44 -13.53
C ARG A 526 10.29 8.92 -13.61
N VAL A 527 10.30 8.37 -14.81
CA VAL A 527 10.59 6.96 -15.07
C VAL A 527 11.92 6.87 -15.79
N ASN A 528 12.81 6.00 -15.32
CA ASN A 528 14.12 5.85 -15.93
C ASN A 528 14.50 4.38 -16.08
N ARG A 529 15.19 4.08 -17.18
CA ARG A 529 15.95 2.85 -17.32
C ARG A 529 17.34 3.09 -16.74
N VAL A 530 17.74 2.21 -15.82
CA VAL A 530 19.07 2.27 -15.21
C VAL A 530 19.81 0.94 -15.33
N TYR A 531 21.12 1.04 -15.44
CA TYR A 531 22.06 -0.09 -15.46
C TYR A 531 23.19 0.13 -14.45
N ALA A 532 23.69 -0.94 -13.84
CA ALA A 532 24.95 -0.90 -13.10
C ALA A 532 26.12 -0.70 -14.07
N VAL A 533 27.02 0.23 -13.75
CA VAL A 533 28.19 0.58 -14.57
C VAL A 533 29.44 0.69 -13.70
N THR A 534 30.60 0.47 -14.31
CA THR A 534 31.90 0.52 -13.59
C THR A 534 32.45 1.94 -13.46
N ASP A 535 31.99 2.87 -14.31
CA ASP A 535 32.43 4.26 -14.30
C ASP A 535 31.87 4.99 -13.08
N LYS A 536 32.77 5.26 -12.12
CA LYS A 536 32.44 5.87 -10.83
C LYS A 536 31.98 7.31 -10.92
N LYS A 537 32.13 7.98 -12.08
CA LYS A 537 31.56 9.32 -12.27
C LYS A 537 30.03 9.27 -12.20
N TYR A 538 29.42 8.14 -12.57
CA TYR A 538 27.99 7.97 -12.45
C TYR A 538 27.65 7.44 -11.06
N GLY A 539 26.90 8.24 -10.31
CA GLY A 539 26.46 7.92 -8.97
C GLY A 539 25.03 7.38 -8.95
N LEU A 540 24.36 7.59 -7.82
CA LEU A 540 23.00 7.15 -7.56
C LEU A 540 21.94 8.02 -8.25
N ILE A 541 20.76 7.43 -8.45
CA ILE A 541 19.54 8.14 -8.76
C ILE A 541 18.72 8.41 -7.48
N TYR A 542 18.23 9.64 -7.34
CA TYR A 542 17.51 10.13 -6.18
C TYR A 542 16.13 10.67 -6.56
N LYS A 543 15.18 10.51 -5.64
CA LYS A 543 13.89 11.18 -5.65
C LYS A 543 13.96 12.41 -4.76
N VAL A 544 13.50 13.56 -5.24
CA VAL A 544 13.58 14.81 -4.49
C VAL A 544 12.23 15.11 -3.81
N LYS A 545 12.26 15.40 -2.51
CA LYS A 545 11.08 15.85 -1.76
C LYS A 545 11.46 16.98 -0.82
N ALA A 546 10.85 18.15 -1.02
CA ALA A 546 11.14 19.36 -0.25
C ALA A 546 12.66 19.67 -0.20
N GLY A 547 13.34 19.53 -1.35
CA GLY A 547 14.80 19.75 -1.48
C GLY A 547 15.68 18.63 -0.91
N ARG A 548 15.12 17.59 -0.27
CA ARG A 548 15.88 16.44 0.25
C ARG A 548 15.99 15.33 -0.77
N LEU A 549 17.17 14.72 -0.86
CA LEU A 549 17.45 13.58 -1.73
C LEU A 549 17.11 12.27 -1.02
N HIS A 550 16.27 11.45 -1.64
CA HIS A 550 15.93 10.11 -1.18
C HIS A 550 16.44 9.08 -2.20
N LYS A 551 17.29 8.15 -1.76
CA LYS A 551 17.82 7.08 -2.61
C LYS A 551 16.68 6.31 -3.29
N MET A 552 16.79 6.05 -4.58
CA MET A 552 15.91 5.10 -5.26
C MET A 552 16.17 3.69 -4.68
N PRO A 553 15.15 2.93 -4.26
CA PRO A 553 15.36 1.59 -3.75
C PRO A 553 15.92 0.67 -4.84
N ASP A 554 16.74 -0.30 -4.42
CA ASP A 554 17.20 -1.43 -5.24
C ASP A 554 17.96 -1.08 -6.54
N VAL A 555 18.52 0.12 -6.64
CA VAL A 555 19.44 0.51 -7.72
C VAL A 555 20.92 0.39 -7.29
N PRO A 556 21.84 0.13 -8.23
CA PRO A 556 23.28 0.10 -7.97
C PRO A 556 23.78 1.48 -7.53
N GLU A 557 24.84 1.49 -6.73
CA GLU A 557 25.50 2.72 -6.26
C GLU A 557 26.07 3.55 -7.41
N HIS A 558 26.63 2.86 -8.41
CA HIS A 558 27.07 3.44 -9.67
C HIS A 558 26.10 3.01 -10.77
N CYS A 559 25.22 3.93 -11.18
CA CYS A 559 24.17 3.63 -12.16
C CYS A 559 24.19 4.63 -13.32
N PHE A 560 23.98 4.14 -14.53
CA PHE A 560 23.80 4.96 -15.72
C PHE A 560 22.32 5.02 -16.12
N VAL A 561 21.80 6.22 -16.35
CA VAL A 561 20.43 6.45 -16.83
C VAL A 561 20.41 6.39 -18.36
N ASP A 562 19.80 5.35 -18.92
CA ASP A 562 19.76 5.10 -20.37
C ASP A 562 18.33 5.06 -20.94
N ASN A 563 17.71 6.23 -20.97
CA ASN A 563 16.37 6.37 -21.54
C ASN A 563 16.37 6.36 -23.08
N THR A 564 17.53 6.42 -23.73
CA THR A 564 17.68 6.48 -25.19
C THR A 564 18.18 5.18 -25.84
N ASN A 565 18.43 4.13 -25.04
CA ASN A 565 19.00 2.85 -25.49
C ASN A 565 20.42 2.97 -26.10
N CYS A 566 21.28 3.80 -25.52
CA CYS A 566 22.63 4.06 -26.05
C CYS A 566 23.77 3.36 -25.30
N LEU A 567 23.52 2.81 -24.11
CA LEU A 567 24.56 2.13 -23.32
C LEU A 567 24.99 0.82 -23.99
N LYS A 568 26.27 0.45 -23.87
CA LYS A 568 26.81 -0.81 -24.42
C LYS A 568 27.03 -1.84 -23.33
N LEU A 569 27.02 -3.12 -23.71
CA LEU A 569 27.34 -4.24 -22.81
C LEU A 569 28.72 -4.13 -22.15
N SER A 570 29.69 -3.52 -22.84
CA SER A 570 31.05 -3.30 -22.32
C SER A 570 31.09 -2.36 -21.11
N ASP A 571 30.07 -1.52 -20.95
CA ASP A 571 30.02 -0.49 -19.92
C ASP A 571 29.39 -1.01 -18.62
N LEU A 572 28.77 -2.20 -18.67
CA LEU A 572 28.07 -2.81 -17.55
C LEU A 572 29.04 -3.26 -16.46
N ASP A 573 28.68 -2.98 -15.22
CA ASP A 573 29.24 -3.68 -14.07
C ASP A 573 28.50 -5.02 -13.87
N ARG A 574 29.03 -6.09 -14.49
CA ARG A 574 28.48 -7.44 -14.32
C ARG A 574 28.58 -7.97 -12.89
N SER A 575 29.53 -7.45 -12.08
CA SER A 575 29.73 -7.92 -10.70
C SER A 575 28.53 -7.61 -9.82
N PHE A 576 27.91 -6.44 -9.99
CA PHE A 576 26.66 -6.08 -9.31
C PHE A 576 25.56 -7.13 -9.49
N TYR A 577 25.35 -7.59 -10.72
CA TYR A 577 24.29 -8.58 -11.02
C TYR A 577 24.64 -9.96 -10.50
N ILE A 578 25.94 -10.34 -10.55
CA ILE A 578 26.45 -11.59 -9.95
C ILE A 578 26.20 -11.59 -8.44
N ASP A 579 26.54 -10.51 -7.75
CA ASP A 579 26.35 -10.38 -6.31
C ASP A 579 24.87 -10.37 -5.94
N LEU A 580 24.03 -9.71 -6.74
CA LEU A 580 22.58 -9.72 -6.54
C LEU A 580 21.98 -11.13 -6.73
N ALA A 581 22.42 -11.88 -7.74
CA ALA A 581 21.99 -13.26 -7.95
C ALA A 581 22.46 -14.18 -6.80
N LYS A 582 23.72 -14.06 -6.38
CA LYS A 582 24.26 -14.79 -5.21
C LYS A 582 23.49 -14.47 -3.93
N LYS A 583 23.13 -13.20 -3.71
CA LYS A 583 22.30 -12.78 -2.58
C LYS A 583 20.92 -13.46 -2.63
N ARG A 584 20.26 -13.47 -3.80
CA ARG A 584 18.97 -14.14 -3.97
C ARG A 584 19.07 -15.64 -3.75
N ILE A 585 20.14 -16.29 -4.22
CA ILE A 585 20.42 -17.71 -3.92
C ILE A 585 20.60 -17.93 -2.42
N ALA A 586 21.36 -17.07 -1.74
CA ALA A 586 21.53 -17.16 -0.28
C ALA A 586 20.19 -16.99 0.47
N ASP A 587 19.30 -16.12 -0.02
CA ASP A 587 17.94 -15.97 0.50
C ASP A 587 17.11 -17.24 0.32
N PHE A 588 17.24 -17.97 -0.79
CA PHE A 588 16.60 -19.29 -0.98
C PHE A 588 17.15 -20.34 -0.02
N LEU A 589 18.47 -20.32 0.22
CA LEU A 589 19.16 -21.28 1.10
C LEU A 589 19.04 -20.95 2.60
N GLY A 590 18.35 -19.87 2.97
CA GLY A 590 18.25 -19.43 4.37
C GLY A 590 19.57 -18.95 4.98
N LYS A 591 20.58 -18.68 4.14
CA LYS A 591 21.95 -18.30 4.56
C LYS A 591 22.13 -16.80 4.74
N THR A 592 21.11 -15.99 4.45
CA THR A 592 21.15 -14.57 4.74
C THR A 592 21.10 -14.35 6.24
N LYS A 593 22.13 -13.71 6.81
CA LYS A 593 22.05 -13.19 8.18
C LYS A 593 20.83 -12.27 8.22
N LYS A 594 19.76 -12.68 8.91
CA LYS A 594 18.62 -11.83 9.27
C LYS A 594 19.17 -10.68 10.11
N THR A 595 19.71 -9.65 9.48
CA THR A 595 19.87 -8.36 10.12
C THR A 595 18.45 -7.86 10.26
N LYS A 596 17.82 -8.11 11.41
CA LYS A 596 16.69 -7.30 11.86
C LYS A 596 17.23 -5.88 12.02
N LYS A 597 17.43 -5.17 10.92
CA LYS A 597 17.59 -3.72 10.98
C LYS A 597 16.23 -3.21 11.38
N ASN A 598 16.13 -2.70 12.61
CA ASN A 598 14.96 -1.96 13.03
C ASN A 598 14.71 -0.86 11.99
N ARG A 599 13.45 -0.63 11.62
CA ARG A 599 13.04 0.39 10.64
C ARG A 599 13.66 1.78 10.97
N LYS A 600 13.90 2.03 12.27
CA LYS A 600 14.61 3.21 12.81
C LYS A 600 16.12 3.26 12.49
N GLU A 601 16.81 2.14 12.33
CA GLU A 601 18.23 2.10 11.94
C GLU A 601 18.43 2.31 10.43
N VAL A 602 17.49 1.82 9.61
CA VAL A 602 17.53 2.09 8.15
C VAL A 602 17.23 3.56 7.88
N GLU A 603 16.33 4.18 8.64
CA GLU A 603 16.12 5.64 8.61
C GLU A 603 17.33 6.41 9.13
N LYS A 604 17.94 6.00 10.25
CA LYS A 604 19.15 6.65 10.78
C LYS A 604 20.36 6.56 9.85
N MET A 605 20.57 5.43 9.16
CA MET A 605 21.68 5.29 8.20
C MET A 605 21.41 5.97 6.85
N ALA A 606 20.17 6.30 6.52
CA ALA A 606 19.80 7.06 5.32
C ALA A 606 19.87 8.59 5.52
N THR A 607 20.06 9.06 6.76
CA THR A 607 20.13 10.50 7.11
C THR A 607 21.36 10.86 7.93
N THR A 608 22.52 10.32 7.59
CA THR A 608 23.80 10.90 8.04
C THR A 608 24.51 11.54 6.86
N ARG A 609 23.86 12.54 6.25
CA ARG A 609 24.61 13.72 5.84
C ARG A 609 24.75 14.56 7.10
N THR A 610 25.97 14.79 7.55
CA THR A 610 26.30 15.92 8.40
C THR A 610 25.83 17.17 7.65
N GLU A 611 24.66 17.70 8.02
CA GLU A 611 24.21 19.01 7.56
C GLU A 611 25.22 20.02 8.10
N ASP A 612 26.01 20.61 7.21
CA ASP A 612 27.02 21.60 7.58
C ASP A 612 26.37 22.99 7.60
N TYR A 613 26.17 23.51 8.81
CA TYR A 613 25.59 24.83 9.06
C TYR A 613 26.66 25.93 9.25
N SER A 614 27.94 25.63 8.99
CA SER A 614 29.07 26.55 9.20
C SER A 614 28.99 27.84 8.38
N ASN A 615 28.28 27.82 7.24
CA ASN A 615 28.09 28.99 6.38
C ASN A 615 26.98 29.96 6.85
N MET A 616 26.22 29.62 7.89
CA MET A 616 25.18 30.49 8.45
C MET A 616 25.74 31.36 9.59
N ASN A 617 25.36 32.64 9.62
CA ASN A 617 25.68 33.51 10.77
C ASN A 617 24.75 33.23 11.97
N VAL A 618 25.11 33.75 13.15
CA VAL A 618 24.36 33.52 14.39
C VAL A 618 22.86 33.91 14.31
N TYR A 619 22.50 34.94 13.54
CA TYR A 619 21.11 35.38 13.36
C TYR A 619 20.29 34.41 12.51
N GLN A 620 20.87 33.92 11.41
CA GLN A 620 20.24 32.92 10.54
C GLN A 620 20.03 31.59 11.29
N LYS A 621 21.02 31.18 12.09
CA LYS A 621 20.94 29.99 12.94
C LYS A 621 19.83 30.13 14.00
N LEU A 622 19.74 31.29 14.67
CA LEU A 622 18.67 31.56 15.64
C LEU A 622 17.29 31.55 14.99
N LEU A 623 17.13 32.13 13.80
CA LEU A 623 15.85 32.10 13.07
C LEU A 623 15.41 30.66 12.75
N ALA A 624 16.34 29.82 12.30
CA ALA A 624 16.07 28.41 12.02
C ALA A 624 15.67 27.63 13.29
N VAL A 625 16.39 27.86 14.40
CA VAL A 625 16.05 27.28 15.71
C VAL A 625 14.64 27.69 16.15
N ARG A 626 14.28 28.97 16.04
CA ARG A 626 12.93 29.46 16.42
C ARG A 626 11.83 28.81 15.58
N LEU A 627 12.01 28.71 14.27
CA LEU A 627 11.02 28.11 13.37
C LEU A 627 10.81 26.62 13.66
N GLU A 628 11.89 25.87 13.88
CA GLU A 628 11.77 24.45 14.23
C GLU A 628 11.22 24.23 15.63
N PHE A 629 11.58 25.09 16.59
CA PHE A 629 11.04 25.03 17.95
C PHE A 629 9.54 25.30 17.98
N ALA A 630 9.05 26.29 17.22
CA ALA A 630 7.62 26.58 17.09
C ALA A 630 6.83 25.39 16.51
N ASN A 631 7.42 24.66 15.55
CA ASN A 631 6.80 23.48 14.95
C ASN A 631 6.82 22.23 15.83
N ALA A 632 7.56 22.23 16.95
CA ALA A 632 7.68 21.09 17.86
C ALA A 632 6.44 20.87 18.74
N ASN A 633 5.45 21.78 18.74
CA ASN A 633 4.17 21.65 19.46
C ASN A 633 4.32 21.25 20.95
N ILE A 634 5.23 21.92 21.66
CA ILE A 634 5.54 21.65 23.08
C ILE A 634 4.34 22.02 23.96
N LYS A 635 3.97 21.13 24.88
CA LYS A 635 2.84 21.32 25.81
C LYS A 635 3.32 21.87 27.15
N LYS A 636 2.59 22.85 27.69
CA LYS A 636 2.81 23.42 29.03
C LYS A 636 2.49 22.39 30.13
N SER A 637 3.43 22.09 31.01
CA SER A 637 3.21 21.22 32.17
C SER A 637 2.96 21.97 33.49
N GLY A 638 3.41 23.22 33.59
CA GLY A 638 3.28 24.04 34.81
C GLY A 638 1.87 24.59 35.02
N ILE A 639 1.40 24.59 36.28
CA ILE A 639 0.07 25.09 36.66
C ILE A 639 0.22 26.12 37.78
N ASN A 640 -0.15 27.36 37.52
CA ASN A 640 -0.32 28.36 38.57
C ASN A 640 -1.74 28.22 39.14
N ARG A 641 -1.86 27.64 40.35
CA ARG A 641 -3.17 27.41 40.98
C ARG A 641 -3.79 28.65 41.61
N PHE A 642 -3.02 29.74 41.78
CA PHE A 642 -3.51 31.00 42.34
C PHE A 642 -4.07 31.94 41.27
N ALA A 643 -3.51 31.88 40.05
CA ALA A 643 -3.93 32.70 38.91
C ALA A 643 -4.57 31.86 37.78
N GLU A 644 -4.80 30.57 38.04
CA GLU A 644 -5.53 29.60 37.20
C GLU A 644 -5.04 29.42 35.74
N TYR A 645 -3.80 29.77 35.42
CA TYR A 645 -3.22 29.56 34.08
C TYR A 645 -2.10 28.52 34.04
N LYS A 646 -1.89 27.93 32.86
CA LYS A 646 -0.75 27.05 32.57
C LYS A 646 0.42 27.84 32.00
N TYR A 647 1.64 27.53 32.46
CA TYR A 647 2.88 28.14 31.98
C TYR A 647 3.90 27.05 31.59
N PHE A 648 4.89 27.40 30.77
CA PHE A 648 5.95 26.46 30.40
C PHE A 648 6.93 26.24 31.55
N GLU A 649 7.22 24.99 31.89
CA GLU A 649 8.33 24.67 32.78
C GLU A 649 9.64 24.56 31.99
N LEU A 650 10.78 24.69 32.68
CA LEU A 650 12.09 24.52 32.02
C LEU A 650 12.25 23.11 31.43
N SER A 651 11.65 22.09 32.05
CA SER A 651 11.61 20.73 31.54
C SER A 651 10.85 20.60 30.22
N ASP A 652 9.92 21.51 29.93
CA ASP A 652 9.18 21.52 28.66
C ASP A 652 10.03 22.13 27.54
N ILE A 653 10.79 23.19 27.85
CA ILE A 653 11.50 24.01 26.85
C ILE A 653 12.93 23.54 26.60
N VAL A 654 13.71 23.34 27.67
CA VAL A 654 15.18 23.21 27.60
C VAL A 654 15.64 21.97 26.80
N PRO A 655 15.04 20.77 26.92
CA PRO A 655 15.49 19.60 26.17
C PRO A 655 15.43 19.82 24.65
N THR A 656 14.26 20.23 24.14
CA THR A 656 14.07 20.49 22.71
C THR A 656 14.91 21.67 22.24
N ALA A 657 15.01 22.73 23.03
CA ALA A 657 15.84 23.88 22.70
C ALA A 657 17.32 23.49 22.55
N ASN A 658 17.86 22.67 23.47
CA ASN A 658 19.26 22.24 23.42
C ASN A 658 19.54 21.31 22.23
N GLU A 659 18.61 20.43 21.87
CA GLU A 659 18.73 19.59 20.67
C GLU A 659 18.83 20.45 19.40
N LEU A 660 18.00 21.49 19.31
CA LEU A 660 18.02 22.42 18.18
C LEU A 660 19.27 23.31 18.18
N PHE A 661 19.68 23.86 19.33
CA PHE A 661 20.92 24.62 19.43
C PHE A 661 22.13 23.76 19.01
N ALA A 662 22.19 22.51 19.46
CA ALA A 662 23.26 21.59 19.06
C ALA A 662 23.23 21.27 17.56
N LYS A 663 22.04 21.05 16.98
CA LYS A 663 21.85 20.82 15.54
C LYS A 663 22.42 21.98 14.71
N TYR A 664 22.11 23.22 15.11
CA TYR A 664 22.53 24.43 14.37
C TYR A 664 23.88 25.00 14.81
N LYS A 665 24.68 24.25 15.60
CA LYS A 665 25.99 24.70 16.08
C LYS A 665 25.90 26.03 16.86
N CYS A 666 24.96 26.06 17.79
CA CYS A 666 24.74 27.16 18.73
C CYS A 666 24.86 26.67 20.19
N LEU A 667 25.23 27.58 21.08
CA LEU A 667 25.24 27.35 22.52
C LEU A 667 24.59 28.53 23.25
N PHE A 668 23.50 28.29 23.97
CA PHE A 668 22.87 29.31 24.81
C PHE A 668 23.34 29.17 26.26
N VAL A 669 24.04 30.20 26.76
CA VAL A 669 24.60 30.23 28.12
C VAL A 669 23.86 31.28 28.94
N CYS A 670 23.27 30.87 30.06
CA CYS A 670 22.66 31.78 31.02
C CYS A 670 23.64 32.10 32.16
N ALA A 671 23.77 33.36 32.52
CA ALA A 671 24.55 33.86 33.65
C ALA A 671 23.72 34.84 34.48
N PHE A 672 23.89 34.83 35.79
CA PHE A 672 23.15 35.66 36.73
C PHE A 672 24.16 36.41 37.60
N ASP A 673 24.18 37.74 37.53
CA ASP A 673 25.10 38.59 38.31
C ASP A 673 24.39 39.85 38.80
N LYS A 674 24.62 40.25 40.06
CA LYS A 674 24.17 41.51 40.66
C LYS A 674 22.75 41.97 40.29
N GLY A 675 21.78 41.05 40.29
CA GLY A 675 20.38 41.37 39.97
C GLY A 675 20.07 41.46 38.48
N PHE A 676 20.93 40.95 37.59
CA PHE A 676 20.68 40.83 36.16
C PHE A 676 20.72 39.36 35.71
N ALA A 677 19.77 39.00 34.86
CA ALA A 677 19.75 37.74 34.15
C ALA A 677 20.22 37.98 32.72
N ASN A 678 21.33 37.33 32.34
CA ASN A 678 21.93 37.44 31.01
C ASN A 678 21.93 36.07 30.34
N GLY A 679 21.59 36.03 29.05
CA GLY A 679 21.63 34.86 28.20
C GLY A 679 22.40 35.19 26.93
N ILE A 680 23.48 34.48 26.64
CA ILE A 680 24.28 34.70 25.43
C ILE A 680 24.15 33.48 24.54
N LEU A 681 23.68 33.69 23.31
CA LEU A 681 23.67 32.67 22.27
C LEU A 681 24.96 32.80 21.44
N TYR A 682 25.85 31.84 21.57
CA TYR A 682 27.08 31.76 20.80
C TYR A 682 26.89 30.93 19.54
N ASN A 683 27.49 31.37 18.43
CA ASN A 683 27.81 30.51 17.30
C ASN A 683 29.04 29.65 17.67
N THR A 684 28.89 28.34 17.78
CA THR A 684 30.01 27.47 18.22
C THR A 684 31.10 27.34 17.15
N ASP A 685 30.79 27.66 15.89
CA ASP A 685 31.76 27.64 14.79
C ASP A 685 32.59 28.93 14.74
N LYS A 686 32.04 30.05 15.24
CA LYS A 686 32.69 31.37 15.34
C LYS A 686 32.26 32.05 16.65
N PRO A 687 32.96 31.80 17.77
CA PRO A 687 32.54 32.27 19.09
C PRO A 687 32.40 33.79 19.25
N ASP A 688 33.05 34.57 18.38
CA ASP A 688 32.91 36.04 18.34
C ASP A 688 31.52 36.49 17.85
N GLU A 689 30.80 35.64 17.10
CA GLU A 689 29.41 35.89 16.71
C GLU A 689 28.45 35.42 17.81
N CYS A 690 27.91 36.37 18.57
CA CYS A 690 26.97 36.10 19.64
C CYS A 690 25.78 37.08 19.65
N ILE A 691 24.69 36.65 20.29
CA ILE A 691 23.52 37.48 20.55
C ILE A 691 23.24 37.48 22.04
N CYS A 692 23.18 38.67 22.63
CA CYS A 692 22.91 38.85 24.05
C CYS A 692 21.42 39.12 24.29
N PHE A 693 20.85 38.38 25.23
CA PHE A 693 19.51 38.55 25.79
C PHE A 693 19.67 38.86 27.27
N GLY A 694 18.86 39.75 27.82
CA GLY A 694 18.94 40.00 29.25
C GLY A 694 17.87 40.95 29.75
N PHE A 695 17.64 40.88 31.06
CA PHE A 695 16.72 41.76 31.76
C PHE A 695 17.15 41.88 33.24
N GLU A 696 16.71 42.96 33.87
CA GLU A 696 16.90 43.20 35.29
C GLU A 696 15.99 42.27 36.11
N MET A 697 16.56 41.53 37.06
CA MET A 697 15.84 40.71 38.02
C MET A 697 15.36 41.59 39.17
N LYS A 698 14.03 41.66 39.36
CA LYS A 698 13.46 42.29 40.55
C LYS A 698 13.50 41.32 41.72
N GLN A 699 14.11 41.74 42.83
CA GLN A 699 14.10 40.97 44.07
C GLN A 699 12.71 41.05 44.70
N LEU A 700 12.02 39.92 44.79
CA LEU A 700 10.68 39.86 45.37
C LEU A 700 10.81 39.48 46.85
N ALA A 701 10.38 40.36 47.76
CA ALA A 701 10.33 40.06 49.18
C ALA A 701 9.25 38.99 49.44
N ILE A 702 9.64 37.72 49.55
CA ILE A 702 8.71 36.63 49.90
C ILE A 702 8.38 36.72 51.40
N ILE A 703 7.38 37.53 51.75
CA ILE A 703 6.82 37.62 53.10
C ILE A 703 5.50 36.82 53.10
N SER A 704 5.31 35.89 54.04
CA SER A 704 4.01 35.24 54.21
C SER A 704 2.98 36.25 54.76
N ALA A 705 1.68 35.98 54.58
CA ALA A 705 0.61 36.79 55.17
C ALA A 705 0.67 36.89 56.72
N GLU A 706 1.54 36.11 57.37
CA GLU A 706 1.76 36.05 58.83
C GLU A 706 3.15 36.59 59.24
N GLY A 707 3.89 37.23 58.33
CA GLY A 707 5.12 37.97 58.67
C GLY A 707 6.38 37.14 58.97
N LYS A 708 6.41 35.83 58.68
CA LYS A 708 7.63 35.00 58.79
C LYS A 708 8.16 34.56 57.42
N ARG A 709 9.48 34.67 57.20
CA ARG A 709 10.16 34.16 55.98
C ARG A 709 9.93 32.64 55.89
N LYS A 710 9.20 32.18 54.85
CA LYS A 710 8.80 30.77 54.67
C LYS A 710 9.91 29.88 54.07
N MET A 711 10.99 30.48 53.55
CA MET A 711 12.09 29.78 52.88
C MET A 711 13.43 30.34 53.34
N ASN A 712 14.47 29.50 53.37
CA ASN A 712 15.83 29.98 53.61
C ASN A 712 16.35 30.78 52.38
N GLU A 713 17.36 31.63 52.59
CA GLU A 713 17.85 32.55 51.54
C GLU A 713 18.34 31.83 50.29
N MET A 714 18.90 30.62 50.45
CA MET A 714 19.42 29.81 49.35
C MET A 714 18.29 29.23 48.47
N GLN A 715 17.18 28.80 49.07
CA GLN A 715 16.02 28.29 48.34
C GLN A 715 15.26 29.42 47.63
N ALA A 716 15.19 30.61 48.23
CA ALA A 716 14.64 31.80 47.59
C ALA A 716 15.47 32.18 46.35
N LEU A 717 16.80 32.24 46.49
CA LEU A 717 17.72 32.50 45.39
C LEU A 717 17.61 31.45 44.26
N GLY A 718 17.52 30.17 44.61
CA GLY A 718 17.36 29.09 43.62
C GLY A 718 16.05 29.18 42.83
N SER A 719 14.98 29.65 43.48
CA SER A 719 13.68 29.87 42.83
C SER A 719 13.70 31.07 41.89
N GLU A 720 14.33 32.18 42.31
CA GLU A 720 14.53 33.37 41.47
C GLU A 720 15.36 33.06 40.23
N ILE A 721 16.46 32.31 40.38
CA ILE A 721 17.30 31.86 39.26
C ILE A 721 16.51 30.97 38.30
N THR A 722 15.71 30.05 38.82
CA THR A 722 14.87 29.15 38.00
C THR A 722 13.85 29.95 37.17
N TYR A 723 13.22 30.94 37.79
CA TYR A 723 12.27 31.82 37.12
C TYR A 723 12.95 32.67 36.04
N ALA A 724 14.07 33.33 36.37
CA ALA A 724 14.82 34.15 35.44
C ALA A 724 15.38 33.33 34.25
N ARG A 725 15.86 32.11 34.51
CA ARG A 725 16.31 31.19 33.46
C ARG A 725 15.20 30.85 32.47
N ARG A 726 13.96 30.69 32.94
CA ARG A 726 12.80 30.42 32.06
C ARG A 726 12.55 31.56 31.09
N TYR A 727 12.55 32.80 31.59
CA TYR A 727 12.34 33.99 30.76
C TYR A 727 13.46 34.19 29.74
N LEU A 728 14.72 33.90 30.10
CA LEU A 728 15.82 33.92 29.12
C LEU A 728 15.59 32.93 27.97
N TYR A 729 15.12 31.72 28.25
CA TYR A 729 14.76 30.75 27.21
C TYR A 729 13.54 31.18 26.38
N GLN A 730 12.54 31.83 27.00
CA GLN A 730 11.41 32.40 26.27
C GLN A 730 11.85 33.53 25.33
N LEU A 731 12.75 34.41 25.77
CA LEU A 731 13.30 35.51 24.96
C LEU A 731 14.13 35.01 23.78
N VAL A 732 15.03 34.04 23.99
CA VAL A 732 15.86 33.53 22.89
C VAL A 732 15.03 32.75 21.87
N LEU A 733 14.00 32.00 22.30
CA LEU A 733 13.15 31.18 21.42
C LEU A 733 11.90 31.90 20.89
N ASP A 734 11.68 33.16 21.29
CA ASP A 734 10.50 33.95 20.88
C ASP A 734 9.17 33.30 21.29
N ILE A 735 9.13 32.74 22.51
CA ILE A 735 7.91 32.13 23.04
C ILE A 735 6.99 33.26 23.50
N VAL A 736 5.91 33.49 22.75
CA VAL A 736 4.86 34.46 23.08
C VAL A 736 3.80 33.80 23.97
N GLU A 737 3.49 34.41 25.11
CA GLU A 737 2.30 34.07 25.91
C GLU A 737 1.16 35.05 25.57
N ASN A 738 -0.11 34.64 25.67
CA ASN A 738 -1.24 35.54 25.38
C ASN A 738 -1.29 36.68 26.41
N ASP A 739 -1.31 37.93 25.96
CA ASP A 739 -1.37 39.16 26.79
C ASP A 739 -2.72 39.38 27.51
N SER A 740 -3.65 38.44 27.42
CA SER A 740 -4.98 38.56 28.03
C SER A 740 -4.91 38.20 29.52
N ILE A 741 -4.88 39.21 30.38
CA ILE A 741 -5.26 39.05 31.79
C ILE A 741 -6.78 38.82 31.78
N GLU A 742 -7.19 37.55 31.85
CA GLU A 742 -8.61 37.22 32.02
C GLU A 742 -9.11 37.84 33.34
N PRO A 743 -10.17 38.67 33.32
CA PRO A 743 -10.75 39.20 34.54
C PRO A 743 -11.36 38.06 35.35
N THR A 744 -11.13 38.13 36.66
CA THR A 744 -11.75 37.32 37.70
C THR A 744 -13.24 37.10 37.46
N ILE A 745 -13.67 35.83 37.53
CA ILE A 745 -15.08 35.44 37.47
C ILE A 745 -15.84 36.13 38.61
N GLY A 746 -16.76 37.02 38.24
CA GLY A 746 -17.80 37.52 39.15
C GLY A 746 -18.19 38.98 38.94
N ALA A 747 -19.10 39.25 37.99
CA ALA A 747 -20.17 40.24 38.11
C ALA A 747 -21.03 40.24 36.82
N ASP A 748 -22.34 40.19 37.01
CA ASP A 748 -23.39 40.26 35.98
C ASP A 748 -23.23 41.44 35.00
N ALA A 749 -23.58 41.22 33.72
CA ALA A 749 -24.59 41.98 32.98
C ALA A 749 -24.54 41.66 31.47
N ASP A 750 -25.72 41.41 30.90
CA ASP A 750 -26.01 41.25 29.48
C ASP A 750 -25.38 42.31 28.56
N LYS A 751 -24.88 41.88 27.40
CA LYS A 751 -25.18 42.46 26.07
C LYS A 751 -24.55 41.64 24.93
N GLU A 752 -25.41 41.23 24.00
CA GLU A 752 -25.06 40.64 22.70
C GLU A 752 -24.26 41.63 21.82
N VAL A 753 -23.21 41.13 21.15
CA VAL A 753 -22.85 41.52 19.78
C VAL A 753 -22.22 40.31 19.06
N GLU A 754 -22.89 39.81 18.02
CA GLU A 754 -22.41 38.80 17.08
C GLU A 754 -21.25 39.29 16.20
N LYS A 755 -20.28 38.40 15.92
CA LYS A 755 -19.42 38.40 14.72
C LYS A 755 -19.08 36.95 14.28
N PRO A 756 -18.72 36.72 13.00
CA PRO A 756 -19.35 35.70 12.14
C PRO A 756 -18.71 34.30 12.17
N LYS A 757 -19.54 33.30 11.84
CA LYS A 757 -19.23 31.86 11.76
C LYS A 757 -18.30 31.53 10.58
N ALA A 758 -17.17 30.87 10.86
CA ALA A 758 -16.47 29.96 9.95
C ALA A 758 -16.59 28.52 10.48
N GLY A 759 -16.76 27.55 9.56
CA GLY A 759 -17.39 26.25 9.81
C GLY A 759 -16.70 25.28 10.79
N ARG A 760 -17.53 24.55 11.53
CA ARG A 760 -17.17 23.42 12.41
C ARG A 760 -16.64 22.23 11.62
N LYS A 761 -15.53 21.62 12.09
CA LYS A 761 -15.20 20.21 11.79
C LYS A 761 -16.17 19.28 12.56
N PRO A 762 -16.54 18.10 12.03
CA PRO A 762 -17.39 17.15 12.74
C PRO A 762 -16.68 16.59 14.00
N PRO A 763 -17.42 16.21 15.05
CA PRO A 763 -16.84 15.55 16.22
C PRO A 763 -16.35 14.13 15.89
N ALA A 764 -15.33 13.68 16.62
CA ALA A 764 -14.69 12.38 16.46
C ALA A 764 -15.70 11.21 16.55
N THR A 765 -15.53 10.24 15.66
CA THR A 765 -16.38 9.05 15.54
C THR A 765 -16.19 8.10 16.71
N ALA A 766 -17.10 7.13 16.88
CA ALA A 766 -16.97 6.10 17.91
C ALA A 766 -15.69 5.25 17.73
N ALA A 767 -15.19 5.13 16.50
CA ALA A 767 -13.92 4.46 16.17
C ALA A 767 -12.71 5.24 16.69
N ASP A 768 -12.71 6.57 16.54
CA ASP A 768 -11.64 7.44 17.06
C ASP A 768 -11.55 7.41 18.59
N ARG A 769 -12.69 7.19 19.26
CA ARG A 769 -12.75 6.99 20.72
C ARG A 769 -12.26 5.60 21.14
N LYS A 770 -12.48 4.58 20.33
CA LYS A 770 -12.05 3.20 20.61
C LYS A 770 -10.54 3.02 20.40
N GLN A 771 -9.99 3.67 19.37
CA GLN A 771 -8.56 3.68 19.08
C GLN A 771 -7.76 4.43 20.16
N ALA A 772 -8.30 5.53 20.69
CA ALA A 772 -7.72 6.22 21.83
C ALA A 772 -7.73 5.37 23.11
N VAL A 773 -8.73 4.50 23.30
CA VAL A 773 -8.79 3.56 24.43
C VAL A 773 -7.79 2.41 24.26
N GLU A 774 -7.64 1.85 23.07
CA GLU A 774 -6.64 0.80 22.78
C GLU A 774 -5.20 1.32 22.90
N GLU A 775 -4.93 2.56 22.49
CA GLU A 775 -3.63 3.23 22.71
C GLU A 775 -3.34 3.48 24.20
N LEU A 776 -4.38 3.62 25.03
CA LEU A 776 -4.26 3.85 26.49
C LEU A 776 -4.14 2.54 27.30
N THR A 777 -4.45 1.37 26.72
CA THR A 777 -4.49 0.08 27.45
C THR A 777 -3.57 -1.00 26.89
N GLY A 778 -2.45 -0.65 26.25
CA GLY A 778 -1.47 -1.58 25.69
C GLY A 778 -1.22 -2.84 26.54
N ALA A 779 -1.36 -4.00 25.89
CA ALA A 779 -1.36 -5.34 26.48
C ALA A 779 -0.03 -5.73 27.16
N GLY A 780 -0.16 -6.35 28.33
CA GLY A 780 0.92 -7.03 29.04
C GLY A 780 0.47 -7.44 30.44
N ASP A 781 0.01 -8.69 30.59
CA ASP A 781 -0.31 -9.33 31.86
C ASP A 781 0.90 -9.37 32.80
N LYS A 782 1.03 -8.33 33.63
CA LYS A 782 1.80 -8.34 34.88
C LYS A 782 0.94 -7.68 35.94
N GLU A 783 0.87 -8.25 37.14
CA GLU A 783 0.17 -7.68 38.29
C GLU A 783 0.87 -6.37 38.71
N VAL A 784 0.50 -5.25 38.07
CA VAL A 784 0.97 -3.91 38.40
C VAL A 784 0.09 -3.33 39.49
N GLU A 785 0.70 -2.70 40.50
CA GLU A 785 0.00 -1.97 41.57
C GLU A 785 -0.94 -0.89 40.98
N CYS A 786 -2.08 -0.70 41.63
CA CYS A 786 -3.10 0.27 41.22
C CYS A 786 -2.52 1.69 41.06
N THR A 787 -2.84 2.35 39.96
CA THR A 787 -2.33 3.70 39.68
C THR A 787 -2.96 4.74 40.59
N LYS A 788 -2.25 5.85 40.88
CA LYS A 788 -2.78 6.99 41.66
C LYS A 788 -4.07 7.56 41.04
N THR A 789 -4.18 7.52 39.71
CA THR A 789 -5.37 7.98 38.97
C THR A 789 -6.58 7.10 39.25
N GLN A 790 -6.43 5.78 39.26
CA GLN A 790 -7.51 4.84 39.59
C GLN A 790 -7.94 4.97 41.06
N ILE A 791 -7.00 5.10 42.00
CA ILE A 791 -7.33 5.34 43.41
C ILE A 791 -8.13 6.64 43.58
N THR A 792 -7.77 7.69 42.83
CA THR A 792 -8.48 8.97 42.85
C THR A 792 -9.89 8.82 42.28
N ALA A 793 -10.05 8.08 41.18
CA ALA A 793 -11.35 7.79 40.60
C ALA A 793 -12.25 6.99 41.56
N ILE A 794 -11.71 5.96 42.23
CA ILE A 794 -12.43 5.16 43.23
C ILE A 794 -12.88 6.05 44.40
N LYS A 795 -12.00 6.89 44.94
CA LYS A 795 -12.34 7.83 46.02
C LYS A 795 -13.43 8.80 45.61
N ASN A 796 -13.40 9.32 44.39
CA ASN A 796 -14.44 10.21 43.87
C ASN A 796 -15.77 9.48 43.70
N GLY A 797 -15.75 8.24 43.21
CA GLY A 797 -16.95 7.41 43.10
C GLY A 797 -17.56 7.07 44.47
N LEU A 798 -16.73 6.68 45.45
CA LEU A 798 -17.19 6.46 46.83
C LEU A 798 -17.75 7.72 47.48
N LYS A 799 -17.16 8.89 47.20
CA LYS A 799 -17.68 10.18 47.67
C LYS A 799 -19.07 10.45 47.10
N LYS A 800 -19.27 10.22 45.79
CA LYS A 800 -20.59 10.34 45.15
C LYS A 800 -21.60 9.36 45.73
N LEU A 801 -21.21 8.11 45.97
CA LEU A 801 -22.07 7.10 46.62
C LEU A 801 -22.50 7.54 48.03
N ARG A 802 -21.61 8.17 48.79
CA ARG A 802 -21.93 8.71 50.12
C ARG A 802 -22.91 9.89 50.06
N GLU A 803 -22.97 10.59 48.94
CA GLU A 803 -23.89 11.70 48.68
C GLU A 803 -25.26 11.23 48.14
N THR A 804 -25.43 9.92 47.87
CA THR A 804 -26.73 9.34 47.45
C THR A 804 -27.58 8.90 48.64
N GLU A 805 -28.91 8.82 48.46
CA GLU A 805 -29.85 8.46 49.54
C GLU A 805 -29.79 6.98 49.98
N GLY A 806 -28.93 6.14 49.38
CA GLY A 806 -28.79 4.73 49.73
C GLY A 806 -27.80 4.47 50.87
N ASP A 807 -28.07 3.47 51.72
CA ASP A 807 -27.15 3.06 52.80
C ASP A 807 -25.97 2.24 52.25
N TYR A 808 -24.91 2.95 51.87
CA TYR A 808 -23.67 2.37 51.33
C TYR A 808 -22.47 2.50 52.28
N GLU A 809 -22.68 2.92 53.52
CA GLU A 809 -21.57 3.33 54.40
C GLU A 809 -20.71 2.14 54.84
N SER A 810 -21.32 0.95 54.98
CA SER A 810 -20.60 -0.31 55.21
C SER A 810 -19.71 -0.67 54.00
N TYR A 811 -20.25 -0.57 52.78
CA TYR A 811 -19.52 -0.85 51.53
C TYR A 811 -18.37 0.14 51.30
N ILE A 812 -18.59 1.43 51.56
CA ILE A 812 -17.56 2.47 51.45
C ILE A 812 -16.41 2.17 52.42
N THR A 813 -16.74 1.80 53.66
CA THR A 813 -15.72 1.50 54.68
C THR A 813 -14.89 0.27 54.32
N GLU A 814 -15.53 -0.81 53.86
CA GLU A 814 -14.83 -2.01 53.39
C GLU A 814 -13.93 -1.71 52.19
N THR A 815 -14.43 -0.92 51.24
CA THR A 815 -13.69 -0.56 50.02
C THR A 815 -12.47 0.32 50.32
N VAL A 816 -12.59 1.27 51.25
CA VAL A 816 -11.44 2.07 51.72
C VAL A 816 -10.41 1.18 52.42
N GLY A 817 -10.85 0.16 53.15
CA GLY A 817 -9.97 -0.87 53.74
C GLY A 817 -9.17 -1.62 52.67
N LYS A 818 -9.83 -2.07 51.60
CA LYS A 818 -9.19 -2.75 50.45
C LYS A 818 -8.14 -1.85 49.76
N ILE A 819 -8.42 -0.55 49.62
CA ILE A 819 -7.44 0.41 49.05
C ILE A 819 -6.20 0.55 49.94
N LYS A 820 -6.37 0.59 51.27
CA LYS A 820 -5.24 0.70 52.21
C LYS A 820 -4.38 -0.57 52.26
N ALA A 821 -4.99 -1.75 52.03
CA ALA A 821 -4.29 -3.03 51.99
C ALA A 821 -3.46 -3.24 50.70
N GLY A 822 -3.61 -2.35 49.71
CA GLY A 822 -3.01 -2.50 48.38
C GLY A 822 -3.89 -3.32 47.45
N MET A 823 -4.02 -2.88 46.20
CA MET A 823 -4.83 -3.54 45.17
C MET A 823 -4.15 -3.48 43.80
N THR A 824 -4.41 -4.49 42.96
CA THR A 824 -3.89 -4.54 41.58
C THR A 824 -4.69 -3.64 40.65
N LYS A 825 -4.09 -3.25 39.53
CA LYS A 825 -4.75 -2.45 38.49
C LYS A 825 -6.08 -3.06 38.03
N LYS A 826 -6.11 -4.38 37.80
CA LYS A 826 -7.31 -5.12 37.37
C LYS A 826 -8.39 -5.12 38.44
N ALA A 827 -8.02 -5.30 39.72
CA ALA A 827 -8.98 -5.23 40.82
C ALA A 827 -9.58 -3.81 40.99
N ALA A 828 -8.78 -2.77 40.75
CA ALA A 828 -9.23 -1.39 40.78
C ALA A 828 -10.21 -1.05 39.64
N ASP A 829 -9.95 -1.58 38.43
CA ASP A 829 -10.85 -1.39 37.29
C ASP A 829 -12.20 -2.11 37.50
N THR A 830 -12.19 -3.34 38.02
CA THR A 830 -13.42 -4.05 38.39
C THR A 830 -14.21 -3.29 39.47
N LEU A 831 -13.53 -2.76 40.48
CA LEU A 831 -14.15 -2.01 41.57
C LEU A 831 -14.75 -0.68 41.09
N LEU A 832 -14.10 0.00 40.14
CA LEU A 832 -14.64 1.22 39.51
C LEU A 832 -15.95 0.95 38.74
N ILE A 833 -16.03 -0.19 38.05
CA ILE A 833 -17.26 -0.60 37.37
C ILE A 833 -18.36 -0.86 38.39
N GLU A 834 -18.07 -1.60 39.46
CA GLU A 834 -19.06 -1.89 40.52
C GLU A 834 -19.58 -0.61 41.20
N ILE A 835 -18.68 0.33 41.52
CA ILE A 835 -19.02 1.64 42.07
C ILE A 835 -19.91 2.43 41.09
N GLY A 836 -19.57 2.42 39.79
CA GLY A 836 -20.37 3.06 38.75
C GLY A 836 -21.78 2.49 38.64
N GLU A 837 -21.92 1.16 38.71
CA GLU A 837 -23.24 0.50 38.70
C GLU A 837 -24.07 0.82 39.93
N LYS A 838 -23.45 0.92 41.13
CA LYS A 838 -24.17 1.30 42.35
C LYS A 838 -24.60 2.77 42.31
N ILE A 839 -23.77 3.69 41.78
CA ILE A 839 -24.16 5.09 41.56
C ILE A 839 -25.35 5.17 40.59
N ALA A 840 -25.29 4.43 39.46
CA ALA A 840 -26.37 4.40 38.48
C ALA A 840 -27.68 3.85 39.07
N LYS A 841 -27.60 2.82 39.93
CA LYS A 841 -28.77 2.28 40.67
C LYS A 841 -29.31 3.23 41.73
N ALA A 842 -28.45 4.07 42.32
CA ALA A 842 -28.83 5.08 43.29
C ALA A 842 -29.44 6.35 42.64
N GLY A 843 -29.55 6.38 41.31
CA GLY A 843 -30.33 7.39 40.58
C GLY A 843 -29.64 8.74 40.37
N VAL A 844 -28.29 8.77 40.32
CA VAL A 844 -27.48 10.01 40.09
C VAL A 844 -26.67 9.93 38.81
#